data_AF-A0A1B5E3W9-F1
#
_entry.id   AF-A0A1B5E3W9-F1
#
_cell.length_a   1.000
_cell.length_b   1.000
_cell.length_c   1.000
_cell.angle_alpha   90.00
_cell.angle_beta   90.00
_cell.angle_gamma   90.00
#
_symmetry.space_group_name_H-M   'P 1'
#
loop_
_entity.id
_entity.type
_entity.pdbx_description
1 polymer ?
#
loop_
_entity_poly.entity_id
_entity_poly.type
_entity_poly.pdbx_seq_one_letter_code
_entity_poly.pdbx_strand_id
1 'polypeptide(L)'
;MIVTSRLLEYPLLAIAPGMQKKLASANNRLAVKPAITAYLNCYFHIVGIHLDDNTFSSIDEIDETLYGLEGFLLSTTNFTNIFVAQIRTKAKVLLAATIGVKWTRENHGVKNTITARQQVSVSFYKLNAKSDALLRYYSGWWIECRDGKIKFANLIDFYGCYGEQLTDQILDLIKSHLIKFSHNTCHTKLVHLKRITKMMCTLYQNKEKLLLLQAGKNVNEFVEILFTNLTSYTISNGFDLKSFYYGWPMTIGLFNDMLTGTVIMSKPEWPLLCPTYATASEHDVKEDQTIFEKAFIDAPLTFSDEQAFNSFESAINDELSFIEKCCFSACSIEINNYNEITENAKLGKVISNFSKLESRSEFTTYDVCRTWLEYKYNIADTGIFSVITKGEFFQIAKPLRANTLLPFMHVLVQHHPIITPPWLIEFELFDSSGQQVNYTQSGENWIATSFKPRAKGHEQQSVVLTKVTKQIFDDIILLTKDARDYLKSIGDDSYRRLFLSGGRGFQKPAPIDTIAPVGRMDSDIFMRAVMVGNVSETFSNERVGRIINRLSLRSLRDAVAIQVFLRTISMEAVAVALGHAPGNAESGEVYIPSALRFYMMDRWIRLFQNAIVYEAMKDSPYLLHAVDFNTLEELDEFLHTHKKHYKVIPDNESVTHQFGTELKVADHDRMYIELNLAKLEVLLCIYEVIYAALKTGIEIVAAAMRWYPIATLLYRAVHLHKEGTLSSYCSRSVLALFSKANPSEQLLEKIKDVVHA
;
A
#
# COMPACT_ATOMS: atom_id res chain seq x y z
N MET A 1 31.73 -3.45 12.56
CA MET A 1 31.52 -4.21 11.29
C MET A 1 30.90 -3.24 10.29
N ILE A 2 31.40 -3.18 9.06
CA ILE A 2 30.99 -2.19 8.06
C ILE A 2 29.73 -2.68 7.34
N VAL A 3 28.71 -1.82 7.29
CA VAL A 3 27.46 -2.12 6.59
C VAL A 3 27.56 -1.67 5.13
N THR A 4 27.93 -2.62 4.29
CA THR A 4 28.31 -2.42 2.89
C THR A 4 27.21 -1.89 1.98
N SER A 5 25.93 -2.10 2.33
CA SER A 5 24.78 -1.60 1.57
C SER A 5 24.69 -0.06 1.54
N ARG A 6 25.40 0.63 2.43
CA ARG A 6 25.41 2.11 2.54
C ARG A 6 26.67 2.76 1.97
N LEU A 7 27.67 1.99 1.54
CA LEU A 7 28.95 2.55 1.09
C LEU A 7 28.85 3.46 -0.15
N LEU A 8 27.79 3.32 -0.96
CA LEU A 8 27.50 4.22 -2.08
C LEU A 8 27.07 5.64 -1.64
N GLU A 9 26.67 5.81 -0.39
CA GLU A 9 26.31 7.12 0.17
C GLU A 9 27.54 7.93 0.61
N TYR A 10 28.73 7.31 0.68
CA TYR A 10 29.97 7.96 1.09
C TYR A 10 30.71 8.59 -0.09
N PRO A 11 31.35 9.76 0.11
CA PRO A 11 32.19 10.37 -0.92
C PRO A 11 33.42 9.51 -1.25
N LEU A 12 33.87 9.61 -2.51
CA LEU A 12 35.05 8.90 -3.01
C LEU A 12 36.35 9.64 -2.63
N LEU A 13 36.65 9.72 -1.33
CA LEU A 13 37.77 10.51 -0.79
C LEU A 13 39.16 9.91 -1.07
N ALA A 14 39.27 8.60 -1.25
CA ALA A 14 40.54 7.93 -1.52
C ALA A 14 40.83 7.73 -3.01
N ILE A 15 40.00 8.27 -3.90
CA ILE A 15 40.15 8.12 -5.35
C ILE A 15 40.21 9.51 -5.98
N ALA A 16 41.28 9.82 -6.69
CA ALA A 16 41.47 11.10 -7.37
C ALA A 16 40.34 11.35 -8.41
N PRO A 17 39.88 12.60 -8.60
CA PRO A 17 38.76 12.90 -9.51
C PRO A 17 38.96 12.39 -10.95
N GLY A 18 40.19 12.43 -11.47
CA GLY A 18 40.53 11.87 -12.78
C GLY A 18 40.31 10.36 -12.84
N MET A 19 40.73 9.65 -11.78
CA MET A 19 40.54 8.21 -11.66
C MET A 19 39.07 7.83 -11.44
N GLN A 20 38.30 8.63 -10.69
CA GLN A 20 36.85 8.42 -10.55
C GLN A 20 36.15 8.39 -11.91
N LYS A 21 36.51 9.30 -12.82
CA LYS A 21 35.98 9.33 -14.20
C LYS A 21 36.38 8.08 -14.99
N LYS A 22 37.63 7.63 -14.90
CA LYS A 22 38.11 6.40 -15.56
C LYS A 22 37.36 5.16 -15.04
N LEU A 23 37.21 5.04 -13.73
CA LEU A 23 36.47 3.93 -13.09
C LEU A 23 34.98 3.96 -13.47
N ALA A 24 34.35 5.13 -13.54
CA ALA A 24 32.96 5.27 -13.97
C ALA A 24 32.77 4.83 -15.44
N SER A 25 33.67 5.26 -16.33
CA SER A 25 33.67 4.83 -17.73
C SER A 25 33.88 3.31 -17.86
N ALA A 26 34.83 2.75 -17.11
CA ALA A 26 35.11 1.32 -17.09
C ALA A 26 33.94 0.50 -16.53
N ASN A 27 33.29 0.96 -15.45
CA ASN A 27 32.10 0.33 -14.88
C ASN A 27 30.98 0.21 -15.91
N ASN A 28 30.68 1.29 -16.64
CA ASN A 28 29.65 1.31 -17.68
C ASN A 28 29.98 0.34 -18.83
N ARG A 29 31.24 0.37 -19.32
CA ARG A 29 31.68 -0.50 -20.43
C ARG A 29 31.66 -1.99 -20.05
N LEU A 30 32.00 -2.32 -18.80
CA LEU A 30 32.18 -3.69 -18.32
C LEU A 30 30.94 -4.24 -17.58
N ALA A 31 29.87 -3.45 -17.47
CA ALA A 31 28.68 -3.76 -16.67
C ALA A 31 29.01 -4.17 -15.22
N VAL A 32 30.03 -3.54 -14.62
CA VAL A 32 30.42 -3.77 -13.23
C VAL A 32 29.57 -2.89 -12.31
N LYS A 33 29.11 -3.46 -11.18
CA LYS A 33 28.26 -2.74 -10.23
C LYS A 33 29.03 -1.57 -9.58
N PRO A 34 28.45 -0.36 -9.47
CA PRO A 34 29.09 0.80 -8.83
C PRO A 34 29.58 0.54 -7.40
N ALA A 35 28.95 -0.39 -6.67
CA ALA A 35 29.35 -0.78 -5.32
C ALA A 35 30.82 -1.27 -5.24
N ILE A 36 31.38 -1.81 -6.32
CA ILE A 36 32.78 -2.23 -6.37
C ILE A 36 33.73 -1.05 -6.16
N THR A 37 33.45 0.09 -6.82
CA THR A 37 34.21 1.33 -6.63
C THR A 37 34.09 1.85 -5.20
N ALA A 38 32.91 1.74 -4.59
CA ALA A 38 32.71 2.13 -3.19
C ALA A 38 33.51 1.24 -2.22
N TYR A 39 33.61 -0.07 -2.47
CA TYR A 39 34.44 -0.99 -1.68
C TYR A 39 35.93 -0.65 -1.80
N LEU A 40 36.41 -0.36 -3.01
CA LEU A 40 37.78 0.08 -3.25
C LEU A 40 38.08 1.38 -2.50
N ASN A 41 37.21 2.39 -2.64
CA ASN A 41 37.35 3.66 -1.93
C ASN A 41 37.41 3.48 -0.42
N CYS A 42 36.49 2.71 0.15
CA CYS A 42 36.45 2.44 1.59
C CYS A 42 37.74 1.78 2.07
N TYR A 43 38.17 0.71 1.39
CA TYR A 43 39.41 0.03 1.72
C TYR A 43 40.63 0.95 1.63
N PHE A 44 40.82 1.62 0.48
CA PHE A 44 41.94 2.52 0.25
C PHE A 44 42.01 3.65 1.25
N HIS A 45 40.87 4.25 1.59
CA HIS A 45 40.83 5.29 2.60
C HIS A 45 41.30 4.75 3.96
N ILE A 46 40.80 3.59 4.39
CA ILE A 46 41.14 2.97 5.68
C ILE A 46 42.63 2.65 5.78
N VAL A 47 43.26 2.18 4.71
CA VAL A 47 44.68 1.80 4.69
C VAL A 47 45.62 2.93 4.22
N GLY A 48 45.09 4.13 3.98
CA GLY A 48 45.89 5.30 3.58
C GLY A 48 46.41 5.28 2.14
N ILE A 49 45.79 4.52 1.24
CA ILE A 49 46.11 4.52 -0.18
C ILE A 49 45.29 5.61 -0.88
N HIS A 50 45.93 6.45 -1.70
CA HIS A 50 45.25 7.39 -2.58
C HIS A 50 45.36 6.92 -4.03
N LEU A 51 44.24 6.53 -4.62
CA LEU A 51 44.20 5.97 -5.98
C LEU A 51 44.15 7.09 -7.03
N ASP A 52 45.21 7.19 -7.81
CA ASP A 52 45.40 8.09 -8.95
C ASP A 52 45.94 7.36 -10.19
N ASP A 53 46.28 8.12 -11.23
CA ASP A 53 46.76 7.58 -12.51
C ASP A 53 48.13 6.90 -12.43
N ASN A 54 48.90 7.15 -11.36
CA ASN A 54 50.25 6.61 -11.17
C ASN A 54 50.29 5.49 -10.12
N THR A 55 49.15 5.15 -9.51
CA THR A 55 49.10 4.17 -8.42
C THR A 55 49.42 2.75 -8.88
N PHE A 56 49.10 2.42 -10.13
CA PHE A 56 49.37 1.09 -10.69
C PHE A 56 50.06 1.21 -12.05
N SER A 57 51.17 0.50 -12.19
CA SER A 57 51.93 0.33 -13.44
C SER A 57 51.74 -1.06 -14.06
N SER A 58 51.27 -2.04 -13.27
CA SER A 58 51.14 -3.45 -13.69
C SER A 58 49.93 -4.16 -13.09
N ILE A 59 49.61 -5.36 -13.61
CA ILE A 59 48.56 -6.23 -13.06
C ILE A 59 48.98 -6.81 -11.70
N ASP A 60 50.28 -7.04 -11.49
CA ASP A 60 50.79 -7.66 -10.26
C ASP A 60 50.61 -6.73 -9.06
N GLU A 61 50.88 -5.43 -9.22
CA GLU A 61 50.61 -4.40 -8.20
C GLU A 61 49.11 -4.31 -7.84
N ILE A 62 48.23 -4.43 -8.84
CA ILE A 62 46.78 -4.52 -8.63
C ILE A 62 46.45 -5.77 -7.81
N ASP A 63 47.05 -6.92 -8.15
CA ASP A 63 46.78 -8.19 -7.48
C ASP A 63 47.22 -8.19 -6.02
N GLU A 64 48.42 -7.66 -5.75
CA GLU A 64 48.96 -7.43 -4.40
C GLU A 64 48.00 -6.58 -3.58
N THR A 65 47.59 -5.44 -4.14
CA THR A 65 46.67 -4.52 -3.47
C THR A 65 45.31 -5.16 -3.17
N LEU A 66 44.82 -5.99 -4.09
CA LEU A 66 43.54 -6.69 -3.91
C LEU A 66 43.60 -7.79 -2.83
N TYR A 67 44.78 -8.30 -2.43
CA TYR A 67 44.86 -9.20 -1.27
C TYR A 67 44.38 -8.48 -0.02
N GLY A 68 44.77 -7.20 0.13
CA GLY A 68 44.29 -6.36 1.21
C GLY A 68 42.79 -6.06 1.13
N LEU A 69 42.24 -5.78 -0.07
CA LEU A 69 40.78 -5.61 -0.24
C LEU A 69 40.02 -6.89 0.14
N GLU A 70 40.48 -8.05 -0.34
CA GLU A 70 39.84 -9.34 -0.04
C GLU A 70 39.89 -9.64 1.47
N GLY A 71 41.05 -9.45 2.11
CA GLY A 71 41.20 -9.61 3.55
C GLY A 71 40.36 -8.63 4.36
N PHE A 72 40.27 -7.37 3.92
CA PHE A 72 39.42 -6.34 4.50
C PHE A 72 37.95 -6.76 4.49
N LEU A 73 37.43 -7.17 3.33
CA LEU A 73 36.03 -7.56 3.19
C LEU A 73 35.71 -8.78 4.07
N LEU A 74 36.59 -9.79 4.11
CA LEU A 74 36.42 -10.96 4.97
C LEU A 74 36.49 -10.63 6.46
N SER A 75 37.32 -9.66 6.85
CA SER A 75 37.55 -9.33 8.27
C SER A 75 36.56 -8.32 8.85
N THR A 76 35.93 -7.50 7.99
CA THR A 76 35.15 -6.33 8.46
C THR A 76 33.67 -6.35 8.03
N THR A 77 33.24 -7.35 7.25
CA THR A 77 31.87 -7.48 6.72
C THR A 77 31.32 -8.90 6.93
N ASN A 78 30.01 -9.09 6.72
CA ASN A 78 29.34 -10.40 6.76
C ASN A 78 29.26 -11.09 5.39
N PHE A 79 30.14 -10.75 4.45
CA PHE A 79 30.13 -11.38 3.13
C PHE A 79 30.64 -12.80 3.15
N THR A 80 30.02 -13.67 2.35
CA THR A 80 30.48 -15.06 2.17
C THR A 80 31.78 -15.09 1.37
N ASN A 81 32.60 -16.11 1.61
CA ASN A 81 33.86 -16.34 0.88
C ASN A 81 33.70 -16.26 -0.65
N ILE A 82 32.63 -16.86 -1.18
CA ILE A 82 32.33 -16.86 -2.61
C ILE A 82 32.02 -15.44 -3.09
N PHE A 83 31.22 -14.68 -2.34
CA PHE A 83 30.84 -13.33 -2.72
C PHE A 83 32.04 -12.38 -2.70
N VAL A 84 32.93 -12.50 -1.71
CA VAL A 84 34.17 -11.71 -1.68
C VAL A 84 35.08 -12.06 -2.88
N ALA A 85 35.21 -13.34 -3.23
CA ALA A 85 35.98 -13.74 -4.41
C ALA A 85 35.41 -13.12 -5.71
N GLN A 86 34.10 -13.04 -5.84
CA GLN A 86 33.45 -12.36 -6.98
C GLN A 86 33.73 -10.85 -6.98
N ILE A 87 33.71 -10.20 -5.81
CA ILE A 87 34.05 -8.77 -5.67
C ILE A 87 35.50 -8.55 -6.10
N ARG A 88 36.45 -9.36 -5.59
CA ARG A 88 37.87 -9.28 -5.95
C ARG A 88 38.06 -9.36 -7.46
N THR A 89 37.45 -10.36 -8.12
CA THR A 89 37.56 -10.53 -9.57
C THR A 89 37.04 -9.31 -10.31
N LYS A 90 35.88 -8.77 -9.91
CA LYS A 90 35.30 -7.57 -10.55
C LYS A 90 36.16 -6.33 -10.31
N ALA A 91 36.73 -6.17 -9.11
CA ALA A 91 37.65 -5.08 -8.79
C ALA A 91 38.93 -5.18 -9.64
N LYS A 92 39.46 -6.39 -9.84
CA LYS A 92 40.63 -6.63 -10.70
C LYS A 92 40.36 -6.24 -12.14
N VAL A 93 39.25 -6.70 -12.72
CA VAL A 93 38.84 -6.35 -14.09
C VAL A 93 38.67 -4.83 -14.23
N LEU A 94 38.10 -4.19 -13.21
CA LEU A 94 37.87 -2.75 -13.21
C LEU A 94 39.18 -1.95 -13.16
N LEU A 95 40.12 -2.30 -12.27
CA LEU A 95 41.42 -1.63 -12.15
C LEU A 95 42.34 -1.92 -13.34
N ALA A 96 42.33 -3.14 -13.90
CA ALA A 96 43.09 -3.46 -15.10
C ALA A 96 42.67 -2.57 -16.29
N ALA A 97 41.38 -2.28 -16.40
CA ALA A 97 40.86 -1.39 -17.43
C ALA A 97 41.34 0.07 -17.28
N THR A 98 41.70 0.54 -16.08
CA THR A 98 42.18 1.92 -15.87
C THR A 98 43.62 2.12 -16.33
N ILE A 99 44.41 1.04 -16.40
CA ILE A 99 45.78 1.02 -16.94
C ILE A 99 45.85 0.53 -18.39
N GLY A 100 44.70 0.45 -19.08
CA GLY A 100 44.64 0.05 -20.50
C GLY A 100 44.77 -1.45 -20.77
N VAL A 101 44.79 -2.28 -19.73
CA VAL A 101 44.92 -3.73 -19.87
C VAL A 101 43.53 -4.38 -20.02
N LYS A 102 43.36 -5.15 -21.10
CA LYS A 102 42.16 -5.98 -21.28
C LYS A 102 42.32 -7.28 -20.50
N TRP A 103 41.34 -7.58 -19.64
CA TRP A 103 41.30 -8.85 -18.92
C TRP A 103 40.94 -10.00 -19.87
N THR A 104 41.84 -10.95 -20.07
CA THR A 104 41.64 -12.15 -20.92
C THR A 104 41.86 -13.45 -20.13
N ARG A 105 41.50 -14.59 -20.71
CA ARG A 105 41.76 -15.93 -20.13
C ARG A 105 43.25 -16.24 -19.96
N GLU A 106 44.12 -15.61 -20.74
CA GLU A 106 45.58 -15.81 -20.71
C GLU A 106 46.23 -15.16 -19.48
N ASN A 107 45.54 -14.21 -18.85
CA ASN A 107 46.06 -13.40 -17.74
C ASN A 107 45.44 -13.84 -16.39
N HIS A 108 44.84 -15.03 -16.33
CA HIS A 108 43.98 -15.49 -15.24
C HIS A 108 44.69 -15.75 -13.90
N GLY A 109 46.01 -15.58 -13.83
CA GLY A 109 46.83 -15.86 -12.65
C GLY A 109 46.84 -17.34 -12.26
N VAL A 110 47.61 -17.66 -11.22
CA VAL A 110 47.73 -19.03 -10.69
C VAL A 110 46.43 -19.46 -10.00
N LYS A 111 45.93 -20.65 -10.33
CA LYS A 111 44.74 -21.25 -9.69
C LYS A 111 45.08 -21.74 -8.28
N ASN A 112 44.92 -20.87 -7.29
CA ASN A 112 44.86 -21.28 -5.89
C ASN A 112 43.43 -21.70 -5.51
N THR A 113 43.29 -22.62 -4.55
CA THR A 113 41.99 -22.85 -3.92
C THR A 113 41.55 -21.57 -3.22
N ILE A 114 40.25 -21.23 -3.31
CA ILE A 114 39.69 -20.00 -2.76
C ILE A 114 40.06 -19.86 -1.28
N THR A 115 39.95 -20.96 -0.53
CA THR A 115 40.25 -21.01 0.91
C THR A 115 41.70 -20.66 1.22
N ALA A 116 42.67 -21.24 0.52
CA ALA A 116 44.09 -20.97 0.75
C ALA A 116 44.45 -19.52 0.44
N ARG A 117 43.95 -18.98 -0.68
CA ARG A 117 44.16 -17.56 -1.04
C ARG A 117 43.57 -16.63 0.01
N GLN A 118 42.35 -16.89 0.47
CA GLN A 118 41.65 -16.02 1.41
C GLN A 118 42.28 -16.01 2.80
N GLN A 119 42.88 -17.13 3.24
CA GLN A 119 43.68 -17.14 4.47
C GLN A 119 44.90 -16.22 4.38
N VAL A 120 45.58 -16.23 3.23
CA VAL A 120 46.68 -15.29 2.95
C VAL A 120 46.17 -13.86 2.91
N SER A 121 45.06 -13.58 2.20
CA SER A 121 44.43 -12.25 2.14
C SER A 121 44.08 -11.69 3.52
N VAL A 122 43.49 -12.49 4.41
CA VAL A 122 43.16 -12.08 5.78
C VAL A 122 44.43 -11.76 6.58
N SER A 123 45.46 -12.60 6.46
CA SER A 123 46.73 -12.39 7.15
C SER A 123 47.44 -11.13 6.65
N PHE A 124 47.47 -10.93 5.33
CA PHE A 124 48.00 -9.73 4.67
C PHE A 124 47.27 -8.48 5.16
N TYR A 125 45.93 -8.49 5.12
CA TYR A 125 45.16 -7.36 5.61
C TYR A 125 45.48 -7.08 7.08
N LYS A 126 45.53 -8.08 7.97
CA LYS A 126 45.81 -7.87 9.40
C LYS A 126 47.14 -7.13 9.66
N LEU A 127 48.14 -7.31 8.81
CA LEU A 127 49.44 -6.65 8.92
C LEU A 127 49.44 -5.20 8.42
N ASN A 128 48.50 -4.81 7.55
CA ASN A 128 48.41 -3.44 7.05
C ASN A 128 47.99 -2.47 8.16
N ALA A 129 48.66 -1.32 8.24
CA ALA A 129 48.22 -0.20 9.06
C ALA A 129 46.80 0.26 8.65
N LYS A 130 45.99 0.63 9.64
CA LYS A 130 44.58 1.01 9.46
C LYS A 130 44.28 2.23 10.31
N SER A 131 43.39 3.08 9.81
CA SER A 131 42.80 4.14 10.64
C SER A 131 41.55 3.65 11.34
N ASP A 132 41.59 3.57 12.68
CA ASP A 132 40.42 3.25 13.50
C ASP A 132 39.32 4.30 13.36
N ALA A 133 39.68 5.58 13.22
CA ALA A 133 38.73 6.66 12.98
C ALA A 133 37.97 6.46 11.66
N LEU A 134 38.66 6.03 10.59
CA LEU A 134 38.00 5.73 9.31
C LEU A 134 37.17 4.45 9.36
N LEU A 135 37.59 3.45 10.14
CA LEU A 135 36.76 2.27 10.42
C LEU A 135 35.46 2.65 11.11
N ARG A 136 35.49 3.58 12.08
CA ARG A 136 34.28 4.13 12.73
C ARG A 136 33.42 4.91 11.72
N TYR A 137 34.03 5.81 10.95
CA TYR A 137 33.35 6.59 9.92
C TYR A 137 32.59 5.70 8.92
N TYR A 138 33.22 4.68 8.35
CA TYR A 138 32.57 3.78 7.39
C TYR A 138 31.61 2.76 8.03
N SER A 139 31.72 2.52 9.35
CA SER A 139 30.70 1.74 10.07
C SER A 139 29.37 2.50 10.14
N GLY A 140 29.40 3.84 10.07
CA GLY A 140 28.23 4.70 10.03
C GLY A 140 27.47 4.79 11.34
N TRP A 141 26.37 5.53 11.33
CA TRP A 141 25.58 5.83 12.53
C TRP A 141 24.23 5.14 12.51
N TRP A 142 23.87 4.51 13.62
CA TRP A 142 22.72 3.63 13.73
C TRP A 142 21.92 3.95 14.99
N ILE A 143 20.60 3.79 14.87
CA ILE A 143 19.66 3.98 15.97
C ILE A 143 18.77 2.76 16.13
N GLU A 144 18.41 2.45 17.37
CA GLU A 144 17.42 1.43 17.71
C GLU A 144 16.04 2.07 17.85
N CYS A 145 15.02 1.42 17.28
CA CYS A 145 13.63 1.86 17.33
C CYS A 145 12.88 1.14 18.47
N ARG A 146 11.68 1.59 18.83
CA ARG A 146 10.86 1.02 19.92
C ARG A 146 10.63 -0.49 19.79
N ASP A 147 10.55 -0.98 18.55
CA ASP A 147 10.32 -2.37 18.20
C ASP A 147 11.61 -3.20 18.04
N GLY A 148 12.75 -2.70 18.56
CA GLY A 148 14.06 -3.36 18.52
C GLY A 148 14.73 -3.35 17.14
N LYS A 149 14.07 -2.83 16.10
CA LYS A 149 14.66 -2.75 14.76
C LYS A 149 15.66 -1.59 14.67
N ILE A 150 16.75 -1.82 13.97
CA ILE A 150 17.82 -0.82 13.79
C ILE A 150 17.63 -0.05 12.47
N LYS A 151 17.86 1.26 12.49
CA LYS A 151 17.82 2.14 11.31
C LYS A 151 19.10 2.96 11.16
N PHE A 152 19.50 3.16 9.92
CA PHE A 152 20.66 3.98 9.56
C PHE A 152 20.32 5.47 9.65
N ALA A 153 21.09 6.22 10.43
CA ALA A 153 21.07 7.67 10.45
C ALA A 153 22.18 8.20 9.53
N ASN A 154 21.81 8.76 8.37
CA ASN A 154 22.80 9.32 7.46
C ASN A 154 23.30 10.67 8.00
N LEU A 155 24.46 10.62 8.67
CA LEU A 155 25.19 11.78 9.18
C LEU A 155 26.53 11.98 8.45
N ILE A 156 26.67 11.44 7.24
CA ILE A 156 27.92 11.45 6.47
C ILE A 156 28.38 12.87 6.19
N ASP A 157 27.50 13.70 5.64
CA ASP A 157 27.78 15.11 5.34
C ASP A 157 28.01 15.92 6.63
N PHE A 158 27.24 15.61 7.68
CA PHE A 158 27.35 16.28 8.98
C PHE A 158 28.72 16.04 9.63
N TYR A 159 29.20 14.80 9.58
CA TYR A 159 30.56 14.45 10.00
C TYR A 159 31.61 15.18 9.16
N GLY A 160 31.41 15.26 7.84
CA GLY A 160 32.31 15.98 6.94
C GLY A 160 32.43 17.48 7.27
N CYS A 161 31.33 18.13 7.63
CA CYS A 161 31.32 19.56 7.95
C CYS A 161 31.77 19.87 9.38
N TYR A 162 31.46 19.01 10.35
CA TYR A 162 31.56 19.35 11.77
C TYR A 162 32.42 18.41 12.63
N GLY A 163 32.82 17.25 12.10
CA GLY A 163 33.67 16.27 12.78
C GLY A 163 32.94 15.35 13.76
N GLU A 164 33.72 14.41 14.33
CA GLU A 164 33.23 13.30 15.16
C GLU A 164 32.42 13.77 16.37
N GLN A 165 32.98 14.68 17.17
CA GLN A 165 32.37 15.13 18.43
C GLN A 165 30.95 15.68 18.26
N LEU A 166 30.72 16.55 17.27
CA LEU A 166 29.39 17.12 17.05
C LEU A 166 28.43 16.09 16.43
N THR A 167 28.97 15.17 15.62
CA THR A 167 28.18 14.10 15.00
C THR A 167 27.67 13.12 16.07
N ASP A 168 28.47 12.83 17.08
CA ASP A 168 28.04 12.00 18.21
C ASP A 168 26.95 12.70 19.04
N GLN A 169 27.10 14.01 19.28
CA GLN A 169 26.09 14.80 19.98
C GLN A 169 24.74 14.81 19.25
N ILE A 170 24.73 15.05 17.92
CA ILE A 170 23.47 15.00 17.17
C ILE A 170 22.91 13.57 17.10
N LEU A 171 23.76 12.53 17.02
CA LEU A 171 23.30 11.15 17.06
C LEU A 171 22.60 10.83 18.38
N ASP A 172 23.11 11.31 19.51
CA ASP A 172 22.49 11.09 20.82
C ASP A 172 21.14 11.79 20.95
N LEU A 173 20.99 12.99 20.39
CA LEU A 173 19.69 13.67 20.27
C LEU A 173 18.71 12.84 19.43
N ILE A 174 19.18 12.32 18.28
CA ILE A 174 18.36 11.47 17.40
C ILE A 174 17.94 10.20 18.12
N LYS A 175 18.85 9.49 18.79
CA LYS A 175 18.55 8.27 19.56
C LYS A 175 17.52 8.55 20.64
N SER A 176 17.74 9.59 21.44
CA SER A 176 16.86 9.96 22.55
C SER A 176 15.45 10.32 22.09
N HIS A 177 15.33 11.03 20.96
CA HIS A 177 14.05 11.40 20.41
C HIS A 177 13.35 10.23 19.70
N LEU A 178 14.10 9.37 19.00
CA LEU A 178 13.52 8.34 18.12
C LEU A 178 13.21 6.99 18.77
N ILE A 179 13.81 6.67 19.91
CA ILE A 179 13.60 5.37 20.60
C ILE A 179 12.13 5.07 20.92
N LYS A 180 11.29 6.10 21.05
CA LYS A 180 9.84 5.96 21.34
C LYS A 180 8.97 5.63 20.13
N PHE A 181 9.53 5.61 18.91
CA PHE A 181 8.78 5.40 17.68
C PHE A 181 9.06 4.02 17.05
N SER A 182 8.09 3.51 16.27
CA SER A 182 8.27 2.29 15.48
C SER A 182 9.27 2.51 14.34
N HIS A 183 9.83 1.42 13.80
CA HIS A 183 10.80 1.49 12.72
C HIS A 183 10.33 2.24 11.46
N ASN A 184 9.02 2.19 11.15
CA ASN A 184 8.43 2.89 10.01
C ASN A 184 8.39 4.41 10.27
N THR A 185 7.95 4.81 11.47
CA THR A 185 7.94 6.23 11.86
C THR A 185 9.36 6.77 11.99
N CYS A 186 10.30 6.00 12.53
CA CYS A 186 11.72 6.36 12.56
C CYS A 186 12.28 6.56 11.16
N HIS A 187 11.95 5.68 10.21
CA HIS A 187 12.38 5.83 8.82
C HIS A 187 11.89 7.15 8.22
N THR A 188 10.60 7.47 8.36
CA THR A 188 10.04 8.75 7.89
C THR A 188 10.75 9.95 8.53
N LYS A 189 10.92 9.94 9.86
CA LYS A 189 11.61 11.04 10.58
C LYS A 189 13.07 11.18 10.15
N LEU A 190 13.80 10.09 9.94
CA LEU A 190 15.18 10.13 9.45
C LEU A 190 15.28 10.72 8.03
N VAL A 191 14.28 10.51 7.17
CA VAL A 191 14.21 11.17 5.84
C VAL A 191 14.08 12.68 6.00
N HIS A 192 13.24 13.16 6.92
CA HIS A 192 13.12 14.60 7.22
C HIS A 192 14.42 15.17 7.81
N LEU A 193 15.03 14.47 8.77
CA LEU A 193 16.31 14.87 9.36
C LEU A 193 17.41 14.98 8.32
N LYS A 194 17.51 14.02 7.39
CA LYS A 194 18.49 14.08 6.30
C LYS A 194 18.35 15.36 5.47
N ARG A 195 17.13 15.84 5.22
CA ARG A 195 16.89 17.10 4.49
C ARG A 195 17.36 18.30 5.30
N ILE A 196 17.03 18.32 6.60
CA ILE A 196 17.43 19.37 7.53
C ILE A 196 18.96 19.43 7.64
N THR A 197 19.61 18.33 8.00
CA THR A 197 21.06 18.29 8.21
C THR A 197 21.83 18.60 6.94
N LYS A 198 21.36 18.15 5.77
CA LYS A 198 21.95 18.53 4.48
C LYS A 198 21.87 20.03 4.21
N MET A 199 20.73 20.67 4.51
CA MET A 199 20.60 22.12 4.40
C MET A 199 21.53 22.85 5.37
N MET A 200 21.64 22.36 6.62
CA MET A 200 22.58 22.91 7.61
C MET A 200 24.01 22.85 7.10
N CYS A 201 24.46 21.69 6.59
CA CYS A 201 25.81 21.53 6.05
C CYS A 201 26.06 22.45 4.84
N THR A 202 25.02 22.71 4.04
CA THR A 202 25.11 23.60 2.87
C THR A 202 25.30 25.06 3.26
N LEU A 203 24.52 25.56 4.24
CA LEU A 203 24.54 26.96 4.67
C LEU A 203 25.66 27.26 5.67
N TYR A 204 25.90 26.33 6.60
CA TYR A 204 26.84 26.46 7.70
C TYR A 204 27.96 25.45 7.53
N GLN A 205 28.89 25.72 6.61
CA GLN A 205 29.87 24.75 6.11
C GLN A 205 30.89 24.23 7.14
N ASN A 206 30.99 24.86 8.31
CA ASN A 206 31.93 24.49 9.37
C ASN A 206 31.34 24.79 10.75
N LYS A 207 32.01 24.31 11.81
CA LYS A 207 31.57 24.45 13.20
C LYS A 207 31.37 25.91 13.61
N GLU A 208 32.24 26.82 13.19
CA GLU A 208 32.15 28.25 13.53
C GLU A 208 30.89 28.89 12.94
N LYS A 209 30.59 28.64 11.66
CA LYS A 209 29.35 29.10 11.03
C LYS A 209 28.12 28.48 11.66
N LEU A 210 28.19 27.22 12.08
CA LEU A 210 27.06 26.56 12.73
C LEU A 210 26.69 27.23 14.07
N LEU A 211 27.66 27.78 14.80
CA LEU A 211 27.41 28.54 16.04
C LEU A 211 26.52 29.77 15.81
N LEU A 212 26.36 30.25 14.57
CA LEU A 212 25.39 31.31 14.27
C LEU A 212 23.95 30.88 14.63
N LEU A 213 23.63 29.58 14.59
CA LEU A 213 22.33 29.05 15.02
C LEU A 213 22.13 29.09 16.55
N GLN A 214 23.11 29.58 17.32
CA GLN A 214 22.92 29.90 18.73
C GLN A 214 22.16 31.23 18.94
N ALA A 215 21.98 32.03 17.89
CA ALA A 215 21.06 33.17 17.91
C ALA A 215 19.66 32.75 17.41
N GLY A 216 18.62 33.02 18.20
CA GLY A 216 17.23 32.59 17.90
C GLY A 216 16.74 33.09 16.55
N LYS A 217 16.99 34.36 16.20
CA LYS A 217 16.77 34.92 14.85
C LYS A 217 17.31 34.06 13.72
N ASN A 218 18.54 33.55 13.85
CA ASN A 218 19.16 32.74 12.79
C ASN A 218 18.51 31.36 12.67
N VAL A 219 17.91 30.84 13.76
CA VAL A 219 17.09 29.61 13.71
C VAL A 219 15.83 29.85 12.90
N ASN A 220 15.16 30.99 13.10
CA ASN A 220 14.00 31.37 12.30
C ASN A 220 14.35 31.55 10.81
N GLU A 221 15.40 32.31 10.50
CA GLU A 221 15.88 32.51 9.12
C GLU A 221 16.26 31.19 8.44
N PHE A 222 16.92 30.27 9.16
CA PHE A 222 17.23 28.94 8.64
C PHE A 222 15.97 28.17 8.23
N VAL A 223 14.91 28.23 9.04
CA VAL A 223 13.64 27.55 8.74
C VAL A 223 12.96 28.17 7.53
N GLU A 224 13.02 29.48 7.35
CA GLU A 224 12.48 30.19 6.18
C GLU A 224 13.23 29.79 4.89
N ILE A 225 14.56 29.69 4.95
CA ILE A 225 15.39 29.22 3.84
C ILE A 225 15.10 27.76 3.53
N LEU A 226 14.99 26.90 4.56
CA LEU A 226 14.66 25.49 4.42
C LEU A 226 13.30 25.31 3.73
N PHE A 227 12.27 26.06 4.16
CA PHE A 227 10.95 26.05 3.56
C PHE A 227 11.01 26.46 2.08
N THR A 228 11.67 27.58 1.78
CA THR A 228 11.79 28.12 0.43
C THR A 228 12.51 27.14 -0.50
N ASN A 229 13.61 26.55 -0.04
CA ASN A 229 14.36 25.56 -0.82
C ASN A 229 13.54 24.30 -1.11
N LEU A 230 12.89 23.72 -0.09
CA LEU A 230 12.13 22.48 -0.28
C LEU A 230 10.86 22.71 -1.11
N THR A 231 10.21 23.87 -0.98
CA THR A 231 9.07 24.25 -1.82
C THR A 231 9.52 24.43 -3.26
N SER A 232 10.63 25.14 -3.50
CA SER A 232 11.19 25.35 -4.84
C SER A 232 11.57 24.02 -5.49
N TYR A 233 12.22 23.12 -4.74
CA TYR A 233 12.52 21.76 -5.20
C TYR A 233 11.26 20.98 -5.58
N THR A 234 10.19 21.10 -4.79
CA THR A 234 8.89 20.46 -5.07
C THR A 234 8.31 20.96 -6.39
N ILE A 235 8.30 22.28 -6.60
CA ILE A 235 7.81 22.92 -7.84
C ILE A 235 8.66 22.51 -9.05
N SER A 236 9.99 22.64 -8.97
CA SER A 236 10.88 22.39 -10.11
C SER A 236 10.89 20.92 -10.57
N ASN A 237 10.53 19.98 -9.71
CA ASN A 237 10.44 18.55 -10.05
C ASN A 237 9.00 18.11 -10.37
N GLY A 238 8.03 19.02 -10.38
CA GLY A 238 6.62 18.69 -10.64
C GLY A 238 5.98 17.81 -9.55
N PHE A 239 6.48 17.88 -8.32
CA PHE A 239 5.88 17.15 -7.20
C PHE A 239 4.65 17.87 -6.64
N ASP A 240 3.75 17.11 -6.02
CA ASP A 240 2.51 17.65 -5.45
C ASP A 240 2.78 18.60 -4.26
N LEU A 241 2.35 19.85 -4.41
CA LEU A 241 2.46 20.86 -3.36
C LEU A 241 1.59 20.50 -2.15
N LYS A 242 0.38 19.95 -2.34
CA LYS A 242 -0.52 19.60 -1.24
C LYS A 242 0.16 18.60 -0.28
N SER A 243 0.78 17.55 -0.85
CA SER A 243 1.58 16.58 -0.11
C SER A 243 2.78 17.19 0.61
N PHE A 244 3.47 18.16 0.01
CA PHE A 244 4.56 18.88 0.68
C PHE A 244 4.06 19.62 1.92
N TYR A 245 2.98 20.39 1.80
CA TYR A 245 2.41 21.15 2.92
C TYR A 245 1.84 20.23 4.01
N TYR A 246 1.29 19.05 3.70
CA TYR A 246 0.94 18.06 4.72
C TYR A 246 2.15 17.46 5.45
N GLY A 247 3.29 17.32 4.75
CA GLY A 247 4.54 16.84 5.33
C GLY A 247 5.31 17.90 6.13
N TRP A 248 5.07 19.19 5.88
CA TRP A 248 5.81 20.28 6.48
C TRP A 248 5.66 20.38 8.01
N PRO A 249 4.44 20.29 8.60
CA PRO A 249 4.27 20.28 10.06
C PRO A 249 5.05 19.16 10.74
N MET A 250 5.16 17.97 10.12
CA MET A 250 5.97 16.88 10.67
C MET A 250 7.46 17.21 10.66
N THR A 251 7.93 17.91 9.62
CA THR A 251 9.32 18.36 9.51
C THR A 251 9.64 19.40 10.58
N ILE A 252 8.78 20.39 10.75
CA ILE A 252 8.95 21.47 11.72
C ILE A 252 8.75 21.00 13.16
N GLY A 253 7.77 20.13 13.43
CA GLY A 253 7.62 19.50 14.74
C GLY A 253 8.87 18.72 15.14
N LEU A 254 9.44 17.93 14.20
CA LEU A 254 10.69 17.21 14.45
C LEU A 254 11.88 18.14 14.68
N PHE A 255 12.00 19.20 13.89
CA PHE A 255 13.04 20.22 14.04
C PHE A 255 12.95 20.89 15.43
N ASN A 256 11.76 21.34 15.79
CA ASN A 256 11.50 22.02 17.06
C ASN A 256 11.78 21.10 18.26
N ASP A 257 11.20 19.90 18.26
CA ASP A 257 11.27 18.97 19.40
C ASP A 257 12.67 18.39 19.63
N MET A 258 13.50 18.30 18.60
CA MET A 258 14.77 17.59 18.66
C MET A 258 15.99 18.50 18.62
N LEU A 259 15.96 19.60 17.86
CA LEU A 259 17.13 20.43 17.59
C LEU A 259 17.13 21.75 18.36
N THR A 260 15.96 22.34 18.60
CA THR A 260 15.91 23.68 19.23
C THR A 260 16.19 23.63 20.72
N GLY A 261 16.89 24.65 21.23
CA GLY A 261 17.29 24.72 22.64
C GLY A 261 18.35 23.66 23.03
N THR A 262 19.18 23.25 22.07
CA THR A 262 20.25 22.27 22.27
C THR A 262 21.63 22.89 22.01
N VAL A 263 22.69 22.09 22.19
CA VAL A 263 24.06 22.48 21.81
C VAL A 263 24.20 22.77 20.31
N ILE A 264 23.28 22.30 19.47
CA ILE A 264 23.30 22.53 18.03
C ILE A 264 22.74 23.91 17.69
N MET A 265 21.64 24.31 18.33
CA MET A 265 20.97 25.58 18.06
C MET A 265 20.08 26.02 19.23
N SER A 266 19.88 27.32 19.37
CA SER A 266 19.04 27.88 20.42
C SER A 266 17.55 27.70 20.11
N LYS A 267 16.68 28.19 21.01
CA LYS A 267 15.24 28.27 20.73
C LYS A 267 14.98 29.38 19.71
N PRO A 268 13.99 29.23 18.83
CA PRO A 268 13.64 30.29 17.90
C PRO A 268 13.14 31.53 18.66
N GLU A 269 13.40 32.70 18.09
CA GLU A 269 13.03 33.99 18.69
C GLU A 269 11.53 34.29 18.51
N TRP A 270 10.92 33.76 17.45
CA TRP A 270 9.47 33.79 17.20
C TRP A 270 8.96 32.44 16.68
N PRO A 271 7.64 32.22 16.60
CA PRO A 271 7.08 30.95 16.11
C PRO A 271 7.65 30.55 14.74
N LEU A 272 7.98 29.26 14.59
CA LEU A 272 8.53 28.71 13.35
C LEU A 272 7.52 28.79 12.20
N LEU A 273 8.00 29.11 11.01
CA LEU A 273 7.19 29.16 9.79
C LEU A 273 6.55 27.80 9.50
N CYS A 274 5.22 27.71 9.66
CA CYS A 274 4.46 26.49 9.41
C CYS A 274 3.13 26.81 8.70
N PRO A 275 3.17 27.27 7.43
CA PRO A 275 1.96 27.61 6.70
C PRO A 275 1.11 26.36 6.43
N THR A 276 -0.21 26.55 6.41
CA THR A 276 -1.18 25.54 5.99
C THR A 276 -1.44 25.68 4.49
N TYR A 277 -1.67 24.55 3.81
CA TYR A 277 -2.12 24.60 2.43
C TYR A 277 -3.51 25.22 2.37
N ALA A 278 -3.67 26.31 1.61
CA ALA A 278 -4.96 26.89 1.29
C ALA A 278 -5.28 26.55 -0.16
N THR A 279 -6.36 25.80 -0.39
CA THR A 279 -6.93 25.61 -1.72
C THR A 279 -7.68 26.87 -2.13
N ALA A 280 -7.48 27.34 -3.37
CA ALA A 280 -8.50 28.16 -4.00
C ALA A 280 -9.77 27.31 -4.11
N SER A 281 -10.93 27.90 -3.82
CA SER A 281 -12.24 27.25 -3.82
C SER A 281 -12.71 26.89 -5.23
N GLU A 282 -12.00 25.98 -5.87
CA GLU A 282 -12.48 25.20 -7.00
C GLU A 282 -12.54 23.77 -6.49
N HIS A 283 -13.75 23.22 -6.33
CA HIS A 283 -13.91 21.80 -6.01
C HIS A 283 -13.16 21.00 -7.08
N ASP A 284 -12.05 20.39 -6.66
CA ASP A 284 -10.95 19.95 -7.52
C ASP A 284 -11.40 18.76 -8.38
N VAL A 285 -11.69 19.01 -9.66
CA VAL A 285 -11.88 17.97 -10.70
C VAL A 285 -10.70 16.97 -10.71
N LYS A 286 -9.50 17.41 -10.29
CA LYS A 286 -8.32 16.56 -10.11
C LYS A 286 -8.44 15.58 -8.93
N GLU A 287 -9.08 15.94 -7.83
CA GLU A 287 -9.22 15.07 -6.66
C GLU A 287 -10.15 13.89 -6.98
N ASP A 288 -11.26 14.15 -7.65
CA ASP A 288 -12.18 13.11 -8.14
C ASP A 288 -11.52 12.20 -9.19
N GLN A 289 -10.74 12.75 -10.15
CA GLN A 289 -9.90 11.95 -11.06
C GLN A 289 -8.96 11.00 -10.31
N THR A 290 -8.25 11.48 -9.28
CA THR A 290 -7.30 10.63 -8.55
C THR A 290 -7.96 9.50 -7.76
N ILE A 291 -9.21 9.64 -7.33
CA ILE A 291 -9.92 8.57 -6.59
C ILE A 291 -10.31 7.44 -7.55
N PHE A 292 -10.82 7.76 -8.74
CA PHE A 292 -11.11 6.75 -9.77
C PHE A 292 -9.83 6.05 -10.23
N GLU A 293 -8.75 6.80 -10.48
CA GLU A 293 -7.45 6.23 -10.81
C GLU A 293 -6.89 5.31 -9.72
N LYS A 294 -7.07 5.68 -8.44
CA LYS A 294 -6.69 4.84 -7.28
C LYS A 294 -7.49 3.54 -7.21
N ALA A 295 -8.77 3.57 -7.57
CA ALA A 295 -9.64 2.40 -7.62
C ALA A 295 -9.50 1.58 -8.90
N PHE A 296 -8.49 1.86 -9.75
CA PHE A 296 -8.21 1.23 -11.06
C PHE A 296 -9.32 1.29 -12.11
N ILE A 297 -10.41 2.01 -11.85
CA ILE A 297 -11.59 2.11 -12.71
C ILE A 297 -11.50 3.38 -13.55
N ASP A 298 -11.73 3.27 -14.86
CA ASP A 298 -11.85 4.45 -15.73
C ASP A 298 -13.28 5.02 -15.61
N ALA A 299 -13.41 6.22 -15.05
CA ALA A 299 -14.68 6.89 -14.86
C ALA A 299 -14.78 8.18 -15.70
N PRO A 300 -15.97 8.55 -16.19
CA PRO A 300 -16.21 9.87 -16.76
C PRO A 300 -15.91 10.97 -15.74
N LEU A 301 -15.34 12.08 -16.20
CA LEU A 301 -15.08 13.26 -15.36
C LEU A 301 -16.36 13.89 -14.80
N THR A 302 -17.46 13.69 -15.53
CA THR A 302 -18.80 14.15 -15.18
C THR A 302 -19.78 13.05 -15.60
N PHE A 303 -20.69 12.69 -14.72
CA PHE A 303 -21.84 11.86 -15.08
C PHE A 303 -22.94 12.81 -15.56
N SER A 304 -23.05 13.01 -16.87
CA SER A 304 -24.04 13.94 -17.46
C SER A 304 -25.31 13.24 -17.95
N ASP A 305 -25.25 11.93 -18.22
CA ASP A 305 -26.37 11.14 -18.73
C ASP A 305 -26.42 9.74 -18.09
N GLU A 306 -27.56 9.05 -18.23
CA GLU A 306 -27.83 7.72 -17.64
C GLU A 306 -27.02 6.59 -18.31
N GLN A 307 -26.69 6.74 -19.58
CA GLN A 307 -25.91 5.76 -20.33
C GLN A 307 -24.46 5.70 -19.84
N ALA A 308 -23.83 6.85 -19.58
CA ALA A 308 -22.48 6.93 -19.03
C ALA A 308 -22.40 6.30 -17.63
N PHE A 309 -23.42 6.51 -16.80
CA PHE A 309 -23.49 5.88 -15.48
C PHE A 309 -23.68 4.37 -15.55
N ASN A 310 -24.64 3.88 -16.35
CA ASN A 310 -24.88 2.44 -16.48
C ASN A 310 -23.64 1.72 -17.05
N SER A 311 -22.94 2.37 -18.00
CA SER A 311 -21.67 1.87 -18.54
C SER A 311 -20.58 1.80 -17.46
N PHE A 312 -20.48 2.82 -16.60
CA PHE A 312 -19.55 2.85 -15.47
C PHE A 312 -19.87 1.78 -14.41
N GLU A 313 -21.14 1.64 -14.02
CA GLU A 313 -21.57 0.60 -13.08
C GLU A 313 -21.30 -0.81 -13.62
N SER A 314 -21.60 -1.05 -14.91
CA SER A 314 -21.26 -2.32 -15.57
C SER A 314 -19.75 -2.54 -15.56
N ALA A 315 -18.95 -1.54 -15.94
CA ALA A 315 -17.50 -1.66 -16.01
C ALA A 315 -16.88 -2.05 -14.65
N ILE A 316 -17.35 -1.46 -13.55
CA ILE A 316 -16.91 -1.82 -12.19
C ILE A 316 -17.23 -3.28 -11.87
N ASN A 317 -18.48 -3.69 -12.10
CA ASN A 317 -18.92 -5.04 -11.79
C ASN A 317 -18.19 -6.09 -12.65
N ASP A 318 -17.96 -5.79 -13.92
CA ASP A 318 -17.24 -6.66 -14.86
C ASP A 318 -15.77 -6.81 -14.44
N GLU A 319 -15.10 -5.71 -14.09
CA GLU A 319 -13.69 -5.74 -13.67
C GLU A 319 -13.49 -6.48 -12.35
N LEU A 320 -14.36 -6.26 -11.37
CA LEU A 320 -14.33 -7.01 -10.11
C LEU A 320 -14.56 -8.51 -10.34
N SER A 321 -15.50 -8.86 -11.23
CA SER A 321 -15.78 -10.27 -11.58
C SER A 321 -14.62 -10.90 -12.34
N PHE A 322 -13.96 -10.16 -13.24
CA PHE A 322 -12.77 -10.61 -13.95
C PHE A 322 -11.60 -10.87 -13.00
N ILE A 323 -11.35 -9.95 -12.06
CA ILE A 323 -10.31 -10.11 -11.05
C ILE A 323 -10.59 -11.34 -10.19
N GLU A 324 -11.83 -11.50 -9.72
CA GLU A 324 -12.26 -12.65 -8.91
C GLU A 324 -12.00 -13.97 -9.63
N LYS A 325 -12.48 -14.10 -10.88
CA LYS A 325 -12.26 -15.28 -11.72
C LYS A 325 -10.78 -15.61 -11.88
N CYS A 326 -9.95 -14.59 -12.16
CA CYS A 326 -8.52 -14.76 -12.33
C CYS A 326 -7.83 -15.17 -11.02
N CYS A 327 -8.24 -14.59 -9.89
CA CYS A 327 -7.71 -14.94 -8.57
C CYS A 327 -8.06 -16.37 -8.18
N PHE A 328 -9.32 -16.80 -8.34
CA PHE A 328 -9.70 -18.19 -8.08
C PHE A 328 -8.96 -19.18 -8.97
N SER A 329 -8.82 -18.87 -10.26
CA SER A 329 -8.06 -19.71 -11.19
C SER A 329 -6.59 -19.84 -10.75
N ALA A 330 -5.97 -18.74 -10.32
CA ALA A 330 -4.61 -18.75 -9.80
C ALA A 330 -4.48 -19.52 -8.47
N CYS A 331 -5.47 -19.41 -7.56
CA CYS A 331 -5.52 -20.19 -6.32
C CYS A 331 -5.57 -21.70 -6.64
N SER A 332 -6.46 -22.10 -7.55
CA SER A 332 -6.59 -23.49 -7.99
C SER A 332 -5.31 -24.03 -8.61
N ILE A 333 -4.58 -23.24 -9.40
CA ILE A 333 -3.28 -23.64 -9.95
C ILE A 333 -2.27 -23.93 -8.83
N GLU A 334 -2.17 -23.05 -7.83
CA GLU A 334 -1.21 -23.27 -6.73
C GLU A 334 -1.58 -24.48 -5.86
N ILE A 335 -2.87 -24.73 -5.63
CA ILE A 335 -3.32 -25.93 -4.92
C ILE A 335 -3.09 -27.20 -5.74
N ASN A 336 -3.37 -27.17 -7.04
CA ASN A 336 -3.09 -28.31 -7.92
C ASN A 336 -1.59 -28.62 -7.99
N ASN A 337 -0.74 -27.58 -8.03
CA ASN A 337 0.71 -27.74 -7.97
C ASN A 337 1.13 -28.48 -6.69
N TYR A 338 0.60 -28.06 -5.54
CA TYR A 338 0.89 -28.71 -4.25
C TYR A 338 0.42 -30.17 -4.21
N ASN A 339 -0.80 -30.43 -4.68
CA ASN A 339 -1.35 -31.77 -4.74
C ASN A 339 -0.55 -32.68 -5.68
N GLU A 340 -0.18 -32.19 -6.86
CA GLU A 340 0.65 -32.92 -7.82
C GLU A 340 1.99 -33.33 -7.20
N ILE A 341 2.67 -32.43 -6.49
CA ILE A 341 3.93 -32.74 -5.79
C ILE A 341 3.70 -33.82 -4.73
N THR A 342 2.63 -33.69 -3.96
CA THR A 342 2.30 -34.62 -2.86
C THR A 342 1.99 -36.01 -3.38
N GLU A 343 1.23 -36.13 -4.47
CA GLU A 343 0.95 -37.41 -5.13
C GLU A 343 2.21 -38.01 -5.76
N ASN A 344 2.98 -37.22 -6.52
CA ASN A 344 4.23 -37.66 -7.13
C ASN A 344 5.23 -38.16 -6.09
N ALA A 345 5.31 -37.49 -4.94
CA ALA A 345 6.18 -37.89 -3.84
C ALA A 345 5.82 -39.26 -3.26
N LYS A 346 4.57 -39.75 -3.38
CA LYS A 346 4.20 -41.11 -2.91
C LYS A 346 4.89 -42.21 -3.71
N LEU A 347 5.27 -41.93 -4.95
CA LEU A 347 5.91 -42.88 -5.86
C LEU A 347 7.45 -42.75 -5.88
N GLY A 348 7.99 -41.69 -5.28
CA GLY A 348 9.43 -41.44 -5.22
C GLY A 348 10.12 -42.04 -4.00
N LYS A 349 11.44 -42.22 -4.08
CA LYS A 349 12.32 -42.55 -2.95
C LYS A 349 13.07 -41.30 -2.47
N VAL A 350 13.38 -41.25 -1.17
CA VAL A 350 14.24 -40.21 -0.59
C VAL A 350 15.68 -40.44 -1.04
N ILE A 351 16.32 -39.40 -1.57
CA ILE A 351 17.75 -39.41 -1.93
C ILE A 351 18.50 -38.47 -0.99
N SER A 352 19.31 -39.04 -0.10
CA SER A 352 20.07 -38.27 0.90
C SER A 352 21.33 -37.60 0.36
N ASN A 353 21.86 -38.04 -0.79
CA ASN A 353 23.05 -37.46 -1.40
C ASN A 353 23.06 -37.64 -2.92
N PHE A 354 22.60 -36.62 -3.65
CA PHE A 354 22.61 -36.59 -5.11
C PHE A 354 24.01 -36.47 -5.72
N SER A 355 24.99 -35.94 -4.97
CA SER A 355 26.36 -35.77 -5.48
C SER A 355 27.12 -37.09 -5.63
N LYS A 356 26.58 -38.19 -5.10
CA LYS A 356 27.13 -39.54 -5.28
C LYS A 356 26.56 -40.30 -6.49
N LEU A 357 25.58 -39.72 -7.19
CA LEU A 357 25.02 -40.35 -8.38
C LEU A 357 26.01 -40.20 -9.55
N GLU A 358 26.26 -41.30 -10.25
CA GLU A 358 27.17 -41.35 -11.40
C GLU A 358 26.47 -40.86 -12.68
N SER A 359 25.14 -41.01 -12.75
CA SER A 359 24.32 -40.64 -13.89
C SER A 359 22.99 -39.98 -13.50
N ARG A 360 22.50 -39.09 -14.37
CA ARG A 360 21.18 -38.44 -14.26
C ARG A 360 20.01 -39.43 -14.40
N SER A 361 20.23 -40.63 -14.92
CA SER A 361 19.22 -41.69 -15.01
C SER A 361 18.92 -42.40 -13.69
N GLU A 362 19.69 -42.14 -12.63
CA GLU A 362 19.56 -42.84 -11.33
C GLU A 362 18.43 -42.29 -10.43
N PHE A 363 17.85 -41.15 -10.81
CA PHE A 363 16.75 -40.52 -10.10
C PHE A 363 15.68 -40.01 -11.05
N THR A 364 14.46 -39.94 -10.55
CA THR A 364 13.29 -39.43 -11.26
C THR A 364 12.82 -38.10 -10.67
N THR A 365 11.89 -37.42 -11.35
CA THR A 365 11.21 -36.25 -10.78
C THR A 365 10.42 -36.59 -9.52
N TYR A 366 9.90 -37.82 -9.40
CA TYR A 366 9.21 -38.30 -8.20
C TYR A 366 10.15 -38.39 -7.01
N ASP A 367 11.40 -38.83 -7.22
CA ASP A 367 12.42 -38.86 -6.17
C ASP A 367 12.77 -37.46 -5.68
N VAL A 368 12.80 -36.47 -6.59
CA VAL A 368 12.98 -35.06 -6.24
C VAL A 368 11.82 -34.56 -5.39
N CYS A 369 10.56 -34.83 -5.78
CA CYS A 369 9.39 -34.47 -4.97
C CYS A 369 9.41 -35.13 -3.59
N ARG A 370 9.71 -36.44 -3.51
CA ARG A 370 9.80 -37.17 -2.25
C ARG A 370 10.90 -36.59 -1.35
N THR A 371 12.06 -36.29 -1.92
CA THR A 371 13.18 -35.73 -1.18
C THR A 371 12.90 -34.30 -0.72
N TRP A 372 12.17 -33.50 -1.51
CA TRP A 372 11.71 -32.17 -1.09
C TRP A 372 10.79 -32.25 0.13
N LEU A 373 9.81 -33.16 0.18
CA LEU A 373 8.93 -33.27 1.34
C LEU A 373 9.67 -33.73 2.62
N GLU A 374 10.74 -34.51 2.46
CA GLU A 374 11.58 -34.96 3.57
C GLU A 374 12.51 -33.84 4.10
N TYR A 375 13.31 -33.23 3.21
CA TYR A 375 14.34 -32.27 3.60
C TYR A 375 13.85 -30.82 3.64
N LYS A 376 12.74 -30.51 2.95
CA LYS A 376 12.15 -29.17 2.87
C LYS A 376 13.21 -28.13 2.50
N TYR A 377 13.31 -27.04 3.24
CA TYR A 377 14.27 -25.96 2.97
C TYR A 377 15.74 -26.33 3.24
N ASN A 378 16.04 -27.54 3.74
CA ASN A 378 17.39 -28.11 3.79
C ASN A 378 17.75 -28.94 2.55
N ILE A 379 16.94 -28.90 1.49
CA ILE A 379 17.16 -29.70 0.27
C ILE A 379 18.54 -29.50 -0.36
N ALA A 380 19.16 -28.33 -0.16
CA ALA A 380 20.51 -28.06 -0.66
C ALA A 380 21.58 -29.00 -0.06
N ASP A 381 21.37 -29.47 1.17
CA ASP A 381 22.32 -30.32 1.90
C ASP A 381 22.41 -31.71 1.29
N THR A 382 21.38 -32.12 0.52
CA THR A 382 21.40 -33.37 -0.25
C THR A 382 22.31 -33.30 -1.47
N GLY A 383 22.88 -32.13 -1.80
CA GLY A 383 23.71 -31.94 -3.00
C GLY A 383 22.91 -31.91 -4.30
N ILE A 384 21.58 -31.81 -4.27
CA ILE A 384 20.70 -31.86 -5.46
C ILE A 384 21.11 -30.89 -6.58
N PHE A 385 21.64 -29.72 -6.24
CA PHE A 385 22.03 -28.70 -7.22
C PHE A 385 23.36 -29.00 -7.94
N SER A 386 24.00 -30.13 -7.62
CA SER A 386 25.10 -30.67 -8.42
C SER A 386 24.61 -31.43 -9.66
N VAL A 387 23.35 -31.89 -9.67
CA VAL A 387 22.79 -32.73 -10.74
C VAL A 387 21.64 -32.07 -11.51
N ILE A 388 20.91 -31.14 -10.90
CA ILE A 388 19.89 -30.33 -11.57
C ILE A 388 20.06 -28.85 -11.26
N THR A 389 19.60 -28.00 -12.18
CA THR A 389 19.57 -26.56 -11.98
C THR A 389 18.47 -26.16 -11.00
N LYS A 390 18.63 -24.99 -10.39
CA LYS A 390 17.56 -24.36 -9.59
C LYS A 390 16.26 -24.16 -10.38
N GLY A 391 16.38 -23.83 -11.68
CA GLY A 391 15.24 -23.66 -12.57
C GLY A 391 14.44 -24.95 -12.74
N GLU A 392 15.13 -26.07 -13.03
CA GLU A 392 14.49 -27.39 -13.13
C GLU A 392 13.83 -27.80 -11.81
N PHE A 393 14.52 -27.59 -10.69
CA PHE A 393 13.94 -27.87 -9.38
C PHE A 393 12.63 -27.10 -9.13
N PHE A 394 12.56 -25.82 -9.49
CA PHE A 394 11.32 -25.04 -9.34
C PHE A 394 10.16 -25.62 -10.14
N GLN A 395 10.42 -26.17 -11.32
CA GLN A 395 9.37 -26.77 -12.15
C GLN A 395 8.86 -28.09 -11.54
N ILE A 396 9.73 -28.83 -10.84
CA ILE A 396 9.41 -30.13 -10.26
C ILE A 396 8.78 -29.98 -8.87
N ALA A 397 9.46 -29.32 -7.94
CA ALA A 397 9.10 -29.28 -6.53
C ALA A 397 8.29 -28.04 -6.13
N LYS A 398 8.12 -27.07 -7.05
CA LYS A 398 7.30 -25.84 -6.93
C LYS A 398 7.17 -25.31 -5.48
N PRO A 399 8.29 -25.02 -4.79
CA PRO A 399 8.26 -24.60 -3.38
C PRO A 399 7.51 -23.28 -3.21
N LEU A 400 7.07 -22.98 -1.98
CA LEU A 400 6.43 -21.70 -1.65
C LEU A 400 7.32 -20.53 -2.07
N ARG A 401 6.79 -19.60 -2.88
CA ARG A 401 7.49 -18.40 -3.37
C ARG A 401 6.95 -17.13 -2.71
N ALA A 402 7.60 -16.00 -2.95
CA ALA A 402 7.20 -14.70 -2.42
C ALA A 402 5.73 -14.33 -2.68
N ASN A 403 5.20 -14.70 -3.85
CA ASN A 403 3.89 -14.25 -4.31
C ASN A 403 2.87 -15.39 -4.46
N THR A 404 3.18 -16.60 -4.00
CA THR A 404 2.28 -17.76 -4.07
C THR A 404 0.94 -17.46 -3.39
N LEU A 405 0.96 -16.74 -2.27
CA LEU A 405 -0.25 -16.41 -1.50
C LEU A 405 -0.97 -15.14 -1.99
N LEU A 406 -0.41 -14.41 -2.96
CA LEU A 406 -0.97 -13.14 -3.43
C LEU A 406 -2.41 -13.26 -3.98
N PRO A 407 -2.77 -14.23 -4.84
CA PRO A 407 -4.15 -14.36 -5.31
C PRO A 407 -5.13 -14.66 -4.17
N PHE A 408 -4.74 -15.48 -3.20
CA PHE A 408 -5.55 -15.80 -2.03
C PHE A 408 -5.86 -14.54 -1.20
N MET A 409 -4.86 -13.67 -1.00
CA MET A 409 -5.05 -12.39 -0.32
C MET A 409 -6.04 -11.47 -1.07
N HIS A 410 -6.03 -11.46 -2.40
CA HIS A 410 -6.98 -10.66 -3.19
C HIS A 410 -8.40 -11.20 -3.04
N VAL A 411 -8.60 -12.52 -3.07
CA VAL A 411 -9.92 -13.13 -2.80
C VAL A 411 -10.42 -12.73 -1.42
N LEU A 412 -9.59 -12.84 -0.38
CA LEU A 412 -9.98 -12.46 0.98
C LEU A 412 -10.40 -10.99 1.08
N VAL A 413 -9.63 -10.07 0.48
CA VAL A 413 -9.95 -8.63 0.51
C VAL A 413 -11.19 -8.29 -0.30
N GLN A 414 -11.42 -8.95 -1.44
CA GLN A 414 -12.60 -8.71 -2.27
C GLN A 414 -13.90 -9.12 -1.56
N HIS A 415 -13.92 -10.29 -0.92
CA HIS A 415 -15.08 -10.75 -0.15
C HIS A 415 -15.23 -10.05 1.20
N HIS A 416 -14.12 -9.65 1.81
CA HIS A 416 -14.08 -9.01 3.12
C HIS A 416 -13.25 -7.73 3.06
N PRO A 417 -13.79 -6.62 2.51
CA PRO A 417 -13.05 -5.36 2.36
C PRO A 417 -12.63 -4.74 3.70
N ILE A 418 -13.15 -5.25 4.82
CA ILE A 418 -12.66 -4.99 6.18
C ILE A 418 -11.21 -5.43 6.39
N ILE A 419 -10.75 -6.47 5.69
CA ILE A 419 -9.37 -6.98 5.73
C ILE A 419 -8.43 -5.98 5.07
N THR A 420 -7.32 -5.66 5.75
CA THR A 420 -6.30 -4.72 5.26
C THR A 420 -4.94 -5.40 5.14
N PRO A 421 -3.97 -4.85 4.39
CA PRO A 421 -2.63 -5.43 4.31
C PRO A 421 -1.96 -5.66 5.68
N PRO A 422 -2.02 -4.71 6.65
CA PRO A 422 -1.51 -4.96 8.00
C PRO A 422 -2.24 -6.09 8.74
N TRP A 423 -3.56 -6.24 8.54
CA TRP A 423 -4.34 -7.31 9.15
C TRP A 423 -3.85 -8.69 8.70
N LEU A 424 -3.50 -8.84 7.41
CA LEU A 424 -2.92 -10.07 6.86
C LEU A 424 -1.50 -10.31 7.39
N ILE A 425 -0.64 -9.29 7.34
CA ILE A 425 0.76 -9.38 7.79
C ILE A 425 0.84 -9.79 9.27
N GLU A 426 -0.06 -9.27 10.10
CA GLU A 426 -0.06 -9.53 11.54
C GLU A 426 -0.83 -10.79 11.96
N PHE A 427 -1.37 -11.58 11.02
CA PHE A 427 -2.18 -12.75 11.36
C PHE A 427 -1.31 -13.88 11.97
N GLU A 428 -1.50 -14.16 13.26
CA GLU A 428 -0.93 -15.32 13.95
C GLU A 428 -1.92 -16.49 13.92
N LEU A 429 -1.52 -17.61 13.31
CA LEU A 429 -2.26 -18.86 13.30
C LEU A 429 -2.03 -19.69 14.58
N PHE A 430 -0.84 -19.57 15.18
CA PHE A 430 -0.49 -20.27 16.41
C PHE A 430 0.02 -19.30 17.47
N ASP A 431 -0.27 -19.56 18.73
CA ASP A 431 0.33 -18.85 19.85
C ASP A 431 1.72 -19.41 20.21
N SER A 432 2.35 -18.79 21.22
CA SER A 432 3.65 -19.23 21.76
C SER A 432 3.66 -20.64 22.36
N SER A 433 2.49 -21.18 22.74
CA SER A 433 2.35 -22.56 23.23
C SER A 433 2.18 -23.58 22.08
N GLY A 434 2.00 -23.08 20.84
CA GLY A 434 1.73 -23.90 19.67
C GLY A 434 0.26 -24.26 19.49
N GLN A 435 -0.65 -23.67 20.26
CA GLN A 435 -2.09 -23.83 20.09
C GLN A 435 -2.57 -22.96 18.92
N GLN A 436 -3.48 -23.49 18.11
CA GLN A 436 -4.09 -22.71 17.02
C GLN A 436 -4.97 -21.61 17.61
N VAL A 437 -4.75 -20.38 17.19
CA VAL A 437 -5.47 -19.18 17.61
C VAL A 437 -5.95 -18.41 16.39
N ASN A 438 -6.87 -17.46 16.59
CA ASN A 438 -7.33 -16.48 15.59
C ASN A 438 -8.02 -17.03 14.33
N TYR A 439 -7.97 -18.33 14.08
CA TYR A 439 -8.80 -19.04 13.11
C TYR A 439 -9.56 -20.12 13.88
N THR A 440 -10.79 -19.80 14.26
CA THR A 440 -11.57 -20.59 15.22
C THR A 440 -13.00 -20.80 14.76
N GLN A 441 -13.62 -21.88 15.21
CA GLN A 441 -15.03 -22.15 14.96
C GLN A 441 -15.85 -21.69 16.16
N SER A 442 -16.91 -20.92 15.89
CA SER A 442 -17.89 -20.47 16.89
C SER A 442 -19.29 -20.80 16.39
N GLY A 443 -19.90 -21.84 16.96
CA GLY A 443 -21.13 -22.43 16.43
C GLY A 443 -20.91 -22.99 15.01
N GLU A 444 -21.76 -22.61 14.07
CA GLU A 444 -21.64 -23.00 12.65
C GLU A 444 -20.66 -22.12 11.86
N ASN A 445 -20.24 -20.99 12.43
CA ASN A 445 -19.43 -20.00 11.74
C ASN A 445 -17.95 -20.18 12.01
N TRP A 446 -17.13 -19.96 10.98
CA TRP A 446 -15.68 -19.82 11.13
C TRP A 446 -15.32 -18.34 11.24
N ILE A 447 -14.51 -18.00 12.23
CA ILE A 447 -14.12 -16.63 12.53
C ILE A 447 -12.61 -16.50 12.39
N ALA A 448 -12.18 -15.51 11.62
CA ALA A 448 -10.79 -15.10 11.49
C ALA A 448 -10.56 -13.76 12.19
N THR A 449 -9.56 -13.67 13.07
CA THR A 449 -9.29 -12.51 13.92
C THR A 449 -7.86 -12.06 13.75
N SER A 450 -7.60 -10.78 13.54
CA SER A 450 -6.24 -10.24 13.52
C SER A 450 -6.21 -8.83 14.10
N PHE A 451 -5.02 -8.23 14.13
CA PHE A 451 -4.76 -6.96 14.78
C PHE A 451 -4.38 -5.89 13.76
N LYS A 452 -4.93 -4.69 13.95
CA LYS A 452 -4.53 -3.50 13.21
C LYS A 452 -3.61 -2.62 14.07
N PRO A 453 -2.38 -2.33 13.63
CA PRO A 453 -1.52 -1.41 14.36
C PRO A 453 -2.06 0.03 14.26
N ARG A 454 -2.32 0.65 15.42
CA ARG A 454 -2.75 2.06 15.56
C ARG A 454 -1.82 2.82 16.51
N ALA A 455 -1.90 4.16 16.49
CA ALA A 455 -1.08 5.01 17.35
C ALA A 455 -1.29 4.75 18.86
N LYS A 456 -2.49 4.29 19.27
CA LYS A 456 -2.85 3.97 20.67
C LYS A 456 -2.78 2.48 21.04
N GLY A 457 -2.29 1.61 20.15
CA GLY A 457 -2.21 0.16 20.40
C GLY A 457 -2.68 -0.70 19.22
N HIS A 458 -2.98 -1.96 19.49
CA HIS A 458 -3.52 -2.90 18.52
C HIS A 458 -5.03 -3.00 18.68
N GLU A 459 -5.78 -2.76 17.60
CA GLU A 459 -7.22 -2.97 17.58
C GLU A 459 -7.49 -4.36 16.99
N GLN A 460 -8.19 -5.20 17.75
CA GLN A 460 -8.60 -6.53 17.30
C GLN A 460 -9.78 -6.40 16.33
N GLN A 461 -9.69 -7.10 15.21
CA GLN A 461 -10.71 -7.08 14.16
C GLN A 461 -11.01 -8.52 13.73
N SER A 462 -12.26 -8.93 13.91
CA SER A 462 -12.77 -10.27 13.58
C SER A 462 -13.65 -10.22 12.34
N VAL A 463 -13.59 -11.29 11.53
CA VAL A 463 -14.36 -11.47 10.30
C VAL A 463 -15.02 -12.83 10.34
N VAL A 464 -16.33 -12.87 10.08
CA VAL A 464 -17.07 -14.13 9.89
C VAL A 464 -16.85 -14.59 8.46
N LEU A 465 -16.30 -15.79 8.28
CA LEU A 465 -15.94 -16.33 6.99
C LEU A 465 -17.15 -16.97 6.31
N THR A 466 -17.26 -16.72 5.00
CA THR A 466 -18.12 -17.49 4.11
C THR A 466 -17.52 -18.87 3.86
N LYS A 467 -18.32 -19.83 3.36
CA LYS A 467 -17.81 -21.15 2.95
C LYS A 467 -16.62 -21.04 1.98
N VAL A 468 -16.69 -20.11 1.03
CA VAL A 468 -15.64 -19.85 0.04
C VAL A 468 -14.38 -19.32 0.72
N THR A 469 -14.50 -18.31 1.57
CA THR A 469 -13.34 -17.69 2.21
C THR A 469 -12.73 -18.56 3.32
N LYS A 470 -13.50 -19.45 3.94
CA LYS A 470 -12.99 -20.53 4.78
C LYS A 470 -12.08 -21.47 3.98
N GLN A 471 -12.53 -21.92 2.81
CA GLN A 471 -11.71 -22.79 1.95
C GLN A 471 -10.39 -22.10 1.59
N ILE A 472 -10.43 -20.80 1.28
CA ILE A 472 -9.22 -20.01 1.01
C ILE A 472 -8.26 -20.00 2.22
N PHE A 473 -8.77 -19.87 3.44
CA PHE A 473 -7.93 -19.99 4.65
C PHE A 473 -7.32 -21.39 4.79
N ASP A 474 -8.10 -22.44 4.60
CA ASP A 474 -7.62 -23.83 4.68
C ASP A 474 -6.54 -24.11 3.62
N ASP A 475 -6.73 -23.60 2.41
CA ASP A 475 -5.78 -23.69 1.30
C ASP A 475 -4.46 -22.96 1.62
N ILE A 476 -4.52 -21.75 2.19
CA ILE A 476 -3.33 -21.04 2.65
C ILE A 476 -2.60 -21.87 3.72
N ILE A 477 -3.33 -22.41 4.71
CA ILE A 477 -2.77 -23.26 5.76
C ILE A 477 -2.08 -24.46 5.12
N LEU A 478 -2.70 -25.14 4.15
CA LEU A 478 -2.11 -26.27 3.45
C LEU A 478 -0.79 -25.89 2.76
N LEU A 479 -0.80 -24.83 1.94
CA LEU A 479 0.36 -24.37 1.16
C LEU A 479 1.55 -23.93 2.01
N THR A 480 1.29 -23.46 3.23
CA THR A 480 2.33 -22.94 4.14
C THR A 480 2.80 -23.98 5.17
N LYS A 481 2.23 -25.19 5.15
CA LYS A 481 2.53 -26.26 6.11
C LYS A 481 4.02 -26.62 6.14
N ASP A 482 4.62 -26.90 4.99
CA ASP A 482 6.03 -27.33 4.94
C ASP A 482 7.00 -26.23 5.41
N ALA A 483 6.67 -24.97 5.13
CA ALA A 483 7.42 -23.82 5.62
C ALA A 483 7.34 -23.70 7.15
N ARG A 484 6.14 -23.88 7.75
CA ARG A 484 5.97 -23.88 9.20
C ARG A 484 6.67 -25.06 9.87
N ASP A 485 6.53 -26.26 9.33
CA ASP A 485 7.17 -27.46 9.87
C ASP A 485 8.70 -27.28 9.90
N TYR A 486 9.26 -26.72 8.82
CA TYR A 486 10.68 -26.39 8.75
C TYR A 486 11.08 -25.34 9.80
N LEU A 487 10.36 -24.22 9.90
CA LEU A 487 10.65 -23.17 10.89
C LEU A 487 10.59 -23.73 12.33
N LYS A 488 9.60 -24.56 12.63
CA LYS A 488 9.47 -25.25 13.92
C LYS A 488 10.65 -26.18 14.19
N SER A 489 11.13 -26.92 13.17
CA SER A 489 12.27 -27.84 13.31
C SER A 489 13.59 -27.15 13.67
N ILE A 490 13.74 -25.87 13.32
CA ILE A 490 14.93 -25.06 13.64
C ILE A 490 14.70 -24.10 14.81
N GLY A 491 13.56 -24.21 15.51
CA GLY A 491 13.23 -23.37 16.66
C GLY A 491 12.94 -21.89 16.31
N ASP A 492 12.47 -21.60 15.11
CA ASP A 492 12.11 -20.24 14.70
C ASP A 492 10.61 -19.95 14.89
N ASP A 493 10.30 -19.06 15.83
CA ASP A 493 8.95 -18.60 16.19
C ASP A 493 8.10 -18.06 15.03
N SER A 494 8.71 -17.73 13.89
CA SER A 494 8.00 -17.27 12.69
C SER A 494 7.00 -18.31 12.17
N TYR A 495 7.10 -19.59 12.56
CA TYR A 495 6.12 -20.63 12.22
C TYR A 495 4.69 -20.27 12.66
N ARG A 496 4.55 -19.36 13.63
CA ARG A 496 3.26 -18.92 14.18
C ARG A 496 2.43 -18.09 13.20
N ARG A 497 3.06 -17.45 12.20
CA ARG A 497 2.37 -16.59 11.22
C ARG A 497 1.65 -17.43 10.17
N LEU A 498 0.45 -16.98 9.74
CA LEU A 498 -0.30 -17.63 8.65
C LEU A 498 0.35 -17.36 7.29
N PHE A 499 0.67 -16.09 7.03
CA PHE A 499 1.19 -15.63 5.73
C PHE A 499 2.72 -15.67 5.71
N LEU A 500 3.26 -16.77 5.16
CA LEU A 500 4.69 -16.99 4.98
C LEU A 500 5.12 -16.86 3.52
N SER A 501 6.39 -16.53 3.32
CA SER A 501 7.05 -16.44 2.02
C SER A 501 8.32 -17.30 2.06
N GLY A 502 8.54 -18.11 1.02
CA GLY A 502 9.83 -18.76 0.79
C GLY A 502 10.83 -17.89 0.02
N GLY A 503 10.53 -16.60 -0.19
CA GLY A 503 11.35 -15.67 -0.95
C GLY A 503 11.49 -16.13 -2.40
N ARG A 504 12.75 -16.32 -2.85
CA ARG A 504 13.05 -16.98 -4.14
C ARG A 504 12.96 -18.51 -4.06
N GLY A 505 12.09 -19.07 -3.22
CA GLY A 505 11.80 -20.51 -3.03
C GLY A 505 12.90 -21.41 -2.43
N PHE A 506 14.15 -20.94 -2.29
CA PHE A 506 15.24 -21.67 -1.60
C PHE A 506 15.74 -20.99 -0.33
N GLN A 507 15.13 -19.86 0.03
CA GLN A 507 15.53 -19.13 1.21
C GLN A 507 14.78 -19.70 2.41
N LYS A 508 15.37 -19.54 3.60
CA LYS A 508 14.66 -19.75 4.85
C LYS A 508 13.31 -19.01 4.77
N PRO A 509 12.18 -19.68 4.98
CA PRO A 509 10.88 -19.04 5.00
C PRO A 509 10.84 -17.92 6.03
N ALA A 510 10.07 -16.89 5.73
CA ALA A 510 9.88 -15.76 6.64
C ALA A 510 8.43 -15.26 6.55
N PRO A 511 7.93 -14.56 7.59
CA PRO A 511 6.67 -13.86 7.51
C PRO A 511 6.69 -12.84 6.35
N ILE A 512 5.56 -12.70 5.67
CA ILE A 512 5.38 -11.64 4.67
C ILE A 512 5.31 -10.30 5.42
N ASP A 513 6.26 -9.41 5.16
CA ASP A 513 6.32 -8.06 5.76
C ASP A 513 5.80 -6.96 4.82
N THR A 514 5.74 -7.26 3.52
CA THR A 514 5.36 -6.32 2.45
C THR A 514 4.58 -7.06 1.38
N ILE A 515 3.41 -6.55 1.01
CA ILE A 515 2.58 -7.06 -0.09
C ILE A 515 2.70 -6.08 -1.25
N ALA A 516 3.40 -6.47 -2.32
CA ALA A 516 3.59 -5.57 -3.47
C ALA A 516 2.40 -5.62 -4.45
N PRO A 517 2.16 -4.54 -5.23
CA PRO A 517 1.16 -4.53 -6.29
C PRO A 517 1.45 -5.53 -7.40
N VAL A 518 0.42 -5.98 -8.10
CA VAL A 518 0.53 -6.97 -9.19
C VAL A 518 1.43 -6.45 -10.32
N GLY A 519 1.35 -5.15 -10.64
CA GLY A 519 2.11 -4.53 -11.73
C GLY A 519 3.58 -4.21 -11.44
N ARG A 520 4.05 -4.26 -10.19
CA ARG A 520 5.43 -3.88 -9.80
C ARG A 520 6.42 -5.04 -9.75
N MET A 521 6.02 -6.25 -10.14
CA MET A 521 6.80 -7.46 -9.89
C MET A 521 7.36 -8.09 -11.16
N ASP A 522 8.55 -8.70 -11.01
CA ASP A 522 9.16 -9.61 -11.99
C ASP A 522 8.23 -10.80 -12.31
N SER A 523 8.42 -11.39 -13.49
CA SER A 523 7.56 -12.32 -14.27
C SER A 523 6.93 -13.56 -13.59
N ASP A 524 7.12 -13.81 -12.29
CA ASP A 524 6.81 -15.09 -11.63
C ASP A 524 5.42 -15.19 -10.95
N ILE A 525 4.51 -14.26 -11.23
CA ILE A 525 3.14 -14.32 -10.66
C ILE A 525 2.20 -15.10 -11.59
N PHE A 526 1.71 -16.27 -11.16
CA PHE A 526 0.66 -17.00 -11.87
C PHE A 526 -0.60 -16.16 -12.08
N MET A 527 -1.02 -15.38 -11.08
CA MET A 527 -2.14 -14.45 -11.20
C MET A 527 -1.99 -13.49 -12.40
N ARG A 528 -0.78 -12.96 -12.65
CA ARG A 528 -0.52 -12.11 -13.83
C ARG A 528 -0.62 -12.91 -15.12
N ALA A 529 -0.03 -14.10 -15.17
CA ALA A 529 -0.10 -14.98 -16.34
C ALA A 529 -1.55 -15.39 -16.65
N VAL A 530 -2.35 -15.70 -15.63
CA VAL A 530 -3.78 -16.01 -15.74
C VAL A 530 -4.56 -14.81 -16.28
N MET A 531 -4.30 -13.60 -15.77
CA MET A 531 -4.97 -12.38 -16.25
C MET A 531 -4.66 -12.12 -17.73
N VAL A 532 -3.38 -12.18 -18.13
CA VAL A 532 -2.98 -12.04 -19.54
C VAL A 532 -3.57 -13.15 -20.41
N GLY A 533 -3.66 -14.37 -19.90
CA GLY A 533 -4.27 -15.51 -20.60
C GLY A 533 -5.79 -15.43 -20.72
N ASN A 534 -6.46 -14.55 -19.98
CA ASN A 534 -7.92 -14.31 -20.07
C ASN A 534 -8.27 -13.05 -20.88
N VAL A 535 -7.34 -12.53 -21.68
CA VAL A 535 -7.65 -11.47 -22.65
C VAL A 535 -8.73 -11.95 -23.62
N SER A 536 -9.70 -11.07 -23.88
CA SER A 536 -10.86 -11.32 -24.73
C SER A 536 -11.31 -10.03 -25.42
N GLU A 537 -12.38 -10.09 -26.22
CA GLU A 537 -12.98 -8.88 -26.80
C GLU A 537 -13.48 -7.92 -25.71
N THR A 538 -14.11 -8.43 -24.65
CA THR A 538 -14.58 -7.63 -23.50
C THR A 538 -13.42 -7.12 -22.62
N PHE A 539 -12.35 -7.90 -22.51
CA PHE A 539 -11.14 -7.58 -21.75
C PHE A 539 -9.92 -7.53 -22.67
N SER A 540 -9.80 -6.45 -23.43
CA SER A 540 -8.70 -6.26 -24.37
C SER A 540 -7.33 -6.24 -23.66
N ASN A 541 -6.26 -6.49 -24.43
CA ASN A 541 -4.88 -6.43 -23.92
C ASN A 541 -4.58 -5.13 -23.18
N GLU A 542 -5.07 -4.00 -23.71
CA GLU A 542 -4.86 -2.69 -23.09
C GLU A 542 -5.58 -2.60 -21.74
N ARG A 543 -6.87 -2.99 -21.69
CA ARG A 543 -7.68 -2.98 -20.46
C ARG A 543 -7.08 -3.88 -19.39
N VAL A 544 -6.71 -5.11 -19.74
CA VAL A 544 -6.04 -6.05 -18.83
C VAL A 544 -4.69 -5.50 -18.35
N GLY A 545 -3.92 -4.89 -19.25
CA GLY A 545 -2.67 -4.22 -18.91
C GLY A 545 -2.85 -3.10 -17.88
N ARG A 546 -3.90 -2.27 -18.03
CA ARG A 546 -4.25 -1.22 -17.06
C ARG A 546 -4.60 -1.80 -15.69
N ILE A 547 -5.47 -2.82 -15.65
CA ILE A 547 -5.85 -3.51 -14.40
C ILE A 547 -4.60 -4.04 -13.71
N ILE A 548 -3.74 -4.80 -14.41
CA ILE A 548 -2.50 -5.36 -13.84
C ILE A 548 -1.61 -4.27 -13.23
N ASN A 549 -1.44 -3.15 -13.93
CA ASN A 549 -0.55 -2.07 -13.50
C ASN A 549 -1.04 -1.34 -12.24
N ARG A 550 -2.36 -1.27 -12.04
CA ARG A 550 -3.00 -0.54 -10.93
C ARG A 550 -3.49 -1.45 -9.79
N LEU A 551 -3.56 -2.77 -10.02
CA LEU A 551 -4.12 -3.70 -9.05
C LEU A 551 -3.18 -3.92 -7.85
N SER A 552 -3.74 -3.67 -6.67
CA SER A 552 -3.18 -3.92 -5.35
C SER A 552 -4.33 -4.25 -4.40
N LEU A 553 -4.02 -4.80 -3.21
CA LEU A 553 -5.05 -5.02 -2.19
C LEU A 553 -5.79 -3.73 -1.81
N ARG A 554 -5.11 -2.58 -1.85
CA ARG A 554 -5.72 -1.29 -1.51
C ARG A 554 -6.68 -0.83 -2.60
N SER A 555 -6.24 -0.84 -3.85
CA SER A 555 -7.09 -0.41 -4.97
C SER A 555 -8.28 -1.35 -5.17
N LEU A 556 -8.14 -2.65 -4.89
CA LEU A 556 -9.26 -3.60 -4.90
C LEU A 556 -10.29 -3.27 -3.82
N ARG A 557 -9.82 -2.96 -2.61
CA ARG A 557 -10.67 -2.52 -1.51
C ARG A 557 -11.42 -1.22 -1.86
N ASP A 558 -10.74 -0.27 -2.52
CA ASP A 558 -11.34 0.99 -2.97
C ASP A 558 -12.44 0.74 -4.03
N ALA A 559 -12.20 -0.15 -4.99
CA ALA A 559 -13.19 -0.54 -6.00
C ALA A 559 -14.43 -1.23 -5.37
N VAL A 560 -14.23 -2.12 -4.39
CA VAL A 560 -15.33 -2.75 -3.64
C VAL A 560 -16.12 -1.70 -2.85
N ALA A 561 -15.47 -0.68 -2.27
CA ALA A 561 -16.15 0.43 -1.60
C ALA A 561 -17.09 1.18 -2.55
N ILE A 562 -16.62 1.48 -3.78
CA ILE A 562 -17.45 2.10 -4.82
C ILE A 562 -18.62 1.18 -5.19
N GLN A 563 -18.39 -0.11 -5.40
CA GLN A 563 -19.47 -1.07 -5.69
C GLN A 563 -20.52 -1.12 -4.57
N VAL A 564 -20.10 -1.14 -3.29
CA VAL A 564 -21.01 -1.09 -2.14
C VAL A 564 -21.80 0.22 -2.15
N PHE A 565 -21.16 1.35 -2.43
CA PHE A 565 -21.85 2.62 -2.55
C PHE A 565 -22.89 2.60 -3.66
N LEU A 566 -22.54 2.15 -4.88
CA LEU A 566 -23.48 2.08 -6.01
C LEU A 566 -24.71 1.22 -5.68
N ARG A 567 -24.52 0.12 -4.95
CA ARG A 567 -25.61 -0.78 -4.55
C ARG A 567 -26.50 -0.24 -3.43
N THR A 568 -25.95 0.58 -2.53
CA THR A 568 -26.63 0.94 -1.26
C THR A 568 -26.94 2.43 -1.10
N ILE A 569 -26.24 3.29 -1.84
CA ILE A 569 -26.28 4.76 -1.74
C ILE A 569 -26.05 5.23 -0.28
N SER A 570 -25.26 4.47 0.46
CA SER A 570 -25.03 4.67 1.90
C SER A 570 -23.56 4.74 2.22
N MET A 571 -23.11 5.92 2.66
CA MET A 571 -21.75 6.14 3.15
C MET A 571 -21.48 5.35 4.43
N GLU A 572 -22.50 5.13 5.25
CA GLU A 572 -22.39 4.25 6.42
C GLU A 572 -22.22 2.79 6.04
N ALA A 573 -22.93 2.30 5.02
CA ALA A 573 -22.72 0.94 4.52
C ALA A 573 -21.29 0.75 3.99
N VAL A 574 -20.75 1.76 3.30
CA VAL A 574 -19.34 1.78 2.87
C VAL A 574 -18.40 1.77 4.08
N ALA A 575 -18.61 2.65 5.06
CA ALA A 575 -17.78 2.73 6.25
C ALA A 575 -17.77 1.41 7.04
N VAL A 576 -18.95 0.80 7.22
CA VAL A 576 -19.12 -0.50 7.89
C VAL A 576 -18.43 -1.62 7.10
N ALA A 577 -18.63 -1.69 5.78
CA ALA A 577 -17.97 -2.69 4.93
C ALA A 577 -16.43 -2.59 5.01
N LEU A 578 -15.90 -1.38 5.15
CA LEU A 578 -14.48 -1.09 5.29
C LEU A 578 -13.94 -1.25 6.72
N GLY A 579 -14.78 -1.61 7.69
CA GLY A 579 -14.41 -1.86 9.08
C GLY A 579 -14.26 -0.62 9.95
N HIS A 580 -14.96 0.47 9.63
CA HIS A 580 -15.07 1.64 10.50
C HIS A 580 -16.23 1.48 11.49
N ALA A 581 -16.19 2.20 12.61
CA ALA A 581 -17.27 2.20 13.58
C ALA A 581 -18.57 2.74 12.96
N PRO A 582 -19.75 2.17 13.29
CA PRO A 582 -21.04 2.70 12.86
C PRO A 582 -21.19 4.19 13.25
N GLY A 583 -21.77 5.00 12.36
CA GLY A 583 -21.94 6.45 12.54
C GLY A 583 -20.76 7.31 12.08
N ASN A 584 -19.72 6.72 11.47
CA ASN A 584 -18.57 7.47 10.92
C ASN A 584 -18.64 7.56 9.39
N ALA A 585 -19.66 8.27 8.88
CA ALA A 585 -19.89 8.46 7.44
C ALA A 585 -18.72 9.19 6.74
N GLU A 586 -18.08 10.15 7.43
CA GLU A 586 -16.92 10.91 6.93
C GLU A 586 -15.77 10.02 6.48
N SER A 587 -15.54 8.89 7.17
CA SER A 587 -14.50 7.92 6.78
C SER A 587 -14.76 7.27 5.43
N GLY A 588 -16.03 7.16 5.02
CA GLY A 588 -16.42 6.63 3.71
C GLY A 588 -16.21 7.63 2.57
N GLU A 589 -16.29 8.94 2.84
CA GLU A 589 -16.20 10.00 1.83
C GLU A 589 -14.86 10.05 1.10
N VAL A 590 -13.80 9.59 1.76
CA VAL A 590 -12.46 9.47 1.19
C VAL A 590 -12.41 8.46 0.03
N TYR A 591 -13.36 7.52 -0.04
CA TYR A 591 -13.40 6.44 -1.03
C TYR A 591 -14.32 6.72 -2.21
N ILE A 592 -15.30 7.61 -2.05
CA ILE A 592 -16.35 7.84 -3.05
C ILE A 592 -16.19 9.25 -3.61
N PRO A 593 -15.96 9.44 -4.93
CA PRO A 593 -15.81 10.76 -5.53
C PRO A 593 -17.04 11.65 -5.37
N SER A 594 -16.83 12.95 -5.21
CA SER A 594 -17.92 13.89 -4.97
C SER A 594 -18.89 13.96 -6.16
N ALA A 595 -18.36 13.98 -7.39
CA ALA A 595 -19.14 13.92 -8.62
C ALA A 595 -20.09 12.71 -8.68
N LEU A 596 -19.63 11.54 -8.24
CA LEU A 596 -20.45 10.32 -8.20
C LEU A 596 -21.58 10.43 -7.16
N ARG A 597 -21.29 10.97 -5.97
CA ARG A 597 -22.31 11.18 -4.94
C ARG A 597 -23.41 12.12 -5.41
N PHE A 598 -23.02 13.25 -6.01
CA PHE A 598 -23.97 14.24 -6.52
C PHE A 598 -24.83 13.69 -7.64
N TYR A 599 -24.22 13.01 -8.62
CA TYR A 599 -24.97 12.38 -9.70
C TYR A 599 -26.00 11.38 -9.18
N MET A 600 -25.62 10.51 -8.23
CA MET A 600 -26.57 9.56 -7.66
C MET A 600 -27.72 10.26 -6.94
N MET A 601 -27.43 11.30 -6.16
CA MET A 601 -28.48 12.05 -5.47
C MET A 601 -29.44 12.73 -6.45
N ASP A 602 -28.91 13.35 -7.50
CA ASP A 602 -29.65 14.01 -8.56
C ASP A 602 -30.50 13.03 -9.40
N ARG A 603 -29.94 11.86 -9.77
CA ARG A 603 -30.67 10.75 -10.41
C ARG A 603 -31.83 10.27 -9.55
N TRP A 604 -31.61 10.05 -8.26
CA TRP A 604 -32.67 9.57 -7.36
C TRP A 604 -33.79 10.59 -7.16
N ILE A 605 -33.45 11.89 -7.08
CA ILE A 605 -34.45 12.95 -7.02
C ILE A 605 -35.31 12.96 -8.29
N ARG A 606 -34.70 12.81 -9.48
CA ARG A 606 -35.44 12.69 -10.75
C ARG A 606 -36.34 11.47 -10.80
N LEU A 607 -35.81 10.28 -10.48
CA LEU A 607 -36.60 9.04 -10.45
C LEU A 607 -37.81 9.17 -9.53
N PHE A 608 -37.62 9.79 -8.37
CA PHE A 608 -38.67 10.05 -7.40
C PHE A 608 -39.74 11.03 -7.92
N GLN A 609 -39.32 12.14 -8.52
CA GLN A 609 -40.22 13.11 -9.15
C GLN A 609 -41.02 12.48 -10.29
N ASN A 610 -40.37 11.73 -11.17
CA ASN A 610 -41.01 11.05 -12.29
C ASN A 610 -42.00 9.97 -11.84
N ALA A 611 -41.71 9.23 -10.76
CA ALA A 611 -42.64 8.27 -10.19
C ALA A 611 -43.92 8.94 -9.63
N ILE A 612 -43.79 10.11 -9.00
CA ILE A 612 -44.94 10.90 -8.53
C ILE A 612 -45.75 11.43 -9.70
N VAL A 613 -45.10 12.02 -10.71
CA VAL A 613 -45.77 12.56 -11.89
C VAL A 613 -46.48 11.45 -12.66
N TYR A 614 -45.82 10.31 -12.86
CA TYR A 614 -46.43 9.12 -13.46
C TYR A 614 -47.71 8.73 -12.72
N GLU A 615 -47.65 8.57 -11.39
CA GLU A 615 -48.81 8.13 -10.62
C GLU A 615 -49.95 9.16 -10.65
N ALA A 616 -49.62 10.45 -10.63
CA ALA A 616 -50.60 11.53 -10.72
C ALA A 616 -51.24 11.67 -12.12
N MET A 617 -50.51 11.27 -13.17
CA MET A 617 -50.90 11.48 -14.57
C MET A 617 -51.25 10.18 -15.30
N LYS A 618 -51.22 9.02 -14.65
CA LYS A 618 -51.39 7.69 -15.29
C LYS A 618 -52.70 7.55 -16.09
N ASP A 619 -53.74 8.27 -15.68
CA ASP A 619 -55.06 8.29 -16.33
C ASP A 619 -55.28 9.54 -17.21
N SER A 620 -54.27 10.42 -17.30
CA SER A 620 -54.31 11.66 -18.07
C SER A 620 -53.86 11.42 -19.52
N PRO A 621 -54.54 11.99 -20.53
CA PRO A 621 -54.06 11.94 -21.92
C PRO A 621 -52.73 12.69 -22.11
N TYR A 622 -52.28 13.46 -21.11
CA TYR A 622 -51.02 14.20 -21.11
C TYR A 622 -49.88 13.47 -20.38
N LEU A 623 -50.06 12.20 -19.98
CA LEU A 623 -49.06 11.41 -19.26
C LEU A 623 -47.67 11.53 -19.86
N LEU A 624 -47.52 11.20 -21.15
CA LEU A 624 -46.23 11.22 -21.86
C LEU A 624 -45.57 12.60 -21.84
N HIS A 625 -46.38 13.65 -21.98
CA HIS A 625 -45.91 15.03 -21.93
C HIS A 625 -45.45 15.44 -20.53
N ALA A 626 -45.99 14.82 -19.47
CA ALA A 626 -45.66 15.13 -18.09
C ALA A 626 -44.42 14.38 -17.57
N VAL A 627 -44.17 13.15 -18.05
CA VAL A 627 -43.05 12.31 -17.59
C VAL A 627 -41.79 12.40 -18.46
N ASP A 628 -41.78 13.25 -19.50
CA ASP A 628 -40.64 13.46 -20.43
C ASP A 628 -40.23 12.18 -21.19
N PHE A 629 -41.21 11.39 -21.62
CA PHE A 629 -41.02 10.21 -22.47
C PHE A 629 -41.71 10.41 -23.83
N ASN A 630 -41.07 9.95 -24.91
CA ASN A 630 -41.61 10.14 -26.25
C ASN A 630 -42.68 9.10 -26.60
N THR A 631 -42.66 7.93 -25.95
CA THR A 631 -43.59 6.83 -26.20
C THR A 631 -44.06 6.15 -24.91
N LEU A 632 -45.23 5.49 -24.96
CA LEU A 632 -45.73 4.68 -23.84
C LEU A 632 -44.83 3.46 -23.59
N GLU A 633 -44.18 2.93 -24.62
CA GLU A 633 -43.20 1.84 -24.52
C GLU A 633 -41.93 2.25 -23.74
N GLU A 634 -41.37 3.43 -24.01
CA GLU A 634 -40.21 3.96 -23.25
C GLU A 634 -40.57 4.20 -21.78
N LEU A 635 -41.78 4.72 -21.53
CA LEU A 635 -42.31 4.89 -20.18
C LEU A 635 -42.49 3.52 -19.49
N ASP A 636 -43.06 2.53 -20.17
CA ASP A 636 -43.29 1.20 -19.60
C ASP A 636 -41.97 0.46 -19.32
N GLU A 637 -40.95 0.61 -20.18
CA GLU A 637 -39.58 0.10 -19.96
C GLU A 637 -38.90 0.78 -18.76
N PHE A 638 -39.01 2.11 -18.65
CA PHE A 638 -38.50 2.89 -17.52
C PHE A 638 -39.15 2.46 -16.20
N LEU A 639 -40.49 2.34 -16.18
CA LEU A 639 -41.23 1.88 -15.01
C LEU A 639 -40.87 0.42 -14.71
N HIS A 640 -40.80 -0.48 -15.69
CA HIS A 640 -40.46 -1.88 -15.44
C HIS A 640 -39.07 -2.04 -14.80
N THR A 641 -38.12 -1.20 -15.21
CA THR A 641 -36.76 -1.14 -14.68
C THR A 641 -36.72 -0.61 -13.24
N HIS A 642 -37.54 0.39 -12.91
CA HIS A 642 -37.50 1.10 -11.63
C HIS A 642 -38.63 0.76 -10.62
N LYS A 643 -39.66 0.00 -11.03
CA LYS A 643 -40.84 -0.42 -10.23
C LYS A 643 -40.50 -1.29 -9.02
N LYS A 644 -39.29 -1.85 -8.98
CA LYS A 644 -38.76 -2.52 -7.77
C LYS A 644 -38.55 -1.55 -6.61
N HIS A 645 -38.51 -0.24 -6.89
CA HIS A 645 -38.22 0.82 -5.92
C HIS A 645 -39.45 1.67 -5.52
N TYR A 646 -40.65 1.41 -6.08
CA TYR A 646 -41.91 2.06 -5.66
C TYR A 646 -43.14 1.21 -6.05
N LYS A 647 -44.20 1.22 -5.21
CA LYS A 647 -45.45 0.47 -5.46
C LYS A 647 -46.66 1.29 -5.04
N VAL A 648 -47.66 1.38 -5.91
CA VAL A 648 -48.94 2.09 -5.64
C VAL A 648 -50.11 1.10 -5.59
N ILE A 649 -51.06 1.34 -4.69
CA ILE A 649 -52.27 0.53 -4.48
C ILE A 649 -53.47 1.39 -4.87
N PRO A 650 -54.43 0.93 -5.68
CA PRO A 650 -55.57 1.74 -6.12
C PRO A 650 -56.67 1.81 -5.03
N ASP A 651 -57.21 3.00 -4.80
CA ASP A 651 -58.39 3.22 -3.97
C ASP A 651 -59.66 3.08 -4.82
N ASN A 652 -60.41 1.99 -4.63
CA ASN A 652 -61.80 1.88 -5.06
C ASN A 652 -62.76 2.64 -4.10
N GLU A 653 -62.38 3.81 -3.60
CA GLU A 653 -63.26 4.65 -2.79
C GLU A 653 -63.28 6.09 -3.30
N SER A 654 -64.44 6.44 -3.87
CA SER A 654 -64.81 7.74 -4.40
C SER A 654 -64.97 8.77 -3.28
N VAL A 655 -64.67 10.06 -3.54
CA VAL A 655 -65.61 11.18 -3.37
C VAL A 655 -65.09 12.42 -4.13
N THR A 656 -66.02 12.97 -4.91
CA THR A 656 -66.06 14.24 -5.65
C THR A 656 -65.93 15.50 -4.79
N HIS A 657 -65.29 16.57 -5.29
CA HIS A 657 -65.93 17.88 -5.55
C HIS A 657 -65.00 18.94 -6.16
N GLN A 658 -65.64 19.83 -6.92
CA GLN A 658 -65.14 20.86 -7.83
C GLN A 658 -64.91 22.23 -7.16
N PHE A 659 -64.07 23.09 -7.77
CA PHE A 659 -64.11 24.57 -7.93
C PHE A 659 -62.66 25.04 -8.21
N GLY A 660 -62.29 25.98 -9.09
CA GLY A 660 -62.97 26.88 -10.02
C GLY A 660 -61.98 27.97 -10.49
N THR A 661 -61.83 28.10 -11.82
CA THR A 661 -61.45 29.29 -12.66
C THR A 661 -60.15 30.11 -12.46
N GLU A 662 -59.25 29.87 -13.43
CA GLU A 662 -58.57 30.79 -14.37
C GLU A 662 -57.54 31.85 -13.91
N LEU A 663 -56.27 31.52 -14.12
CA LEU A 663 -55.23 32.42 -14.63
C LEU A 663 -54.51 31.72 -15.79
N LYS A 664 -54.62 32.26 -17.02
CA LYS A 664 -53.88 31.80 -18.19
C LYS A 664 -52.62 32.62 -18.41
N VAL A 665 -51.46 31.96 -18.24
CA VAL A 665 -50.26 32.08 -19.08
C VAL A 665 -49.64 30.67 -19.11
N ALA A 666 -49.54 30.04 -20.29
CA ALA A 666 -48.91 28.72 -20.51
C ALA A 666 -47.37 28.83 -20.44
N ASP A 667 -46.53 27.82 -20.23
CA ASP A 667 -46.65 26.36 -20.33
C ASP A 667 -45.48 25.75 -19.52
N HIS A 668 -45.78 24.88 -18.53
CA HIS A 668 -44.94 23.85 -17.89
C HIS A 668 -45.65 23.39 -16.60
N ASP A 669 -46.36 22.26 -16.66
CA ASP A 669 -47.03 21.67 -15.51
C ASP A 669 -46.03 20.94 -14.60
N ARG A 670 -45.47 21.69 -13.64
CA ARG A 670 -44.78 21.15 -12.45
C ARG A 670 -45.80 20.97 -11.34
N MET A 671 -45.88 19.78 -10.74
CA MET A 671 -46.61 19.59 -9.48
C MET A 671 -45.72 20.06 -8.32
N TYR A 672 -46.17 21.11 -7.63
CA TYR A 672 -45.53 21.63 -6.44
C TYR A 672 -46.07 20.88 -5.21
N ILE A 673 -45.19 20.19 -4.48
CA ILE A 673 -45.52 19.75 -3.12
C ILE A 673 -45.25 20.93 -2.20
N GLU A 674 -46.33 21.49 -1.64
CA GLU A 674 -46.22 22.51 -0.61
C GLU A 674 -45.62 21.89 0.66
N LEU A 675 -44.31 22.01 0.82
CA LEU A 675 -43.59 21.71 2.05
C LEU A 675 -43.77 22.90 3.00
N ASN A 676 -44.45 22.65 4.11
CA ASN A 676 -44.44 23.53 5.26
C ASN A 676 -43.72 22.82 6.43
N LEU A 677 -43.41 23.57 7.48
CA LEU A 677 -42.64 23.07 8.60
C LEU A 677 -43.27 21.80 9.22
N ALA A 678 -44.59 21.80 9.42
CA ALA A 678 -45.30 20.67 10.01
C ALA A 678 -45.20 19.38 9.17
N LYS A 679 -45.36 19.48 7.84
CA LYS A 679 -45.22 18.32 6.93
C LYS A 679 -43.77 17.79 6.93
N LEU A 680 -42.80 18.70 6.99
CA LEU A 680 -41.38 18.34 7.04
C LEU A 680 -41.02 17.64 8.35
N GLU A 681 -41.50 18.13 9.49
CA GLU A 681 -41.29 17.51 10.81
C GLU A 681 -41.89 16.11 10.90
N VAL A 682 -43.09 15.88 10.34
CA VAL A 682 -43.70 14.55 10.25
C VAL A 682 -42.80 13.59 9.47
N LEU A 683 -42.28 14.01 8.32
CA LEU A 683 -41.42 13.18 7.48
C LEU A 683 -40.07 12.90 8.16
N LEU A 684 -39.50 13.86 8.88
CA LEU A 684 -38.29 13.62 9.69
C LEU A 684 -38.56 12.62 10.82
N CYS A 685 -39.72 12.69 11.48
CA CYS A 685 -40.11 11.74 12.51
C CYS A 685 -40.34 10.33 11.95
N ILE A 686 -40.95 10.21 10.78
CA ILE A 686 -41.11 8.92 10.07
C ILE A 686 -39.73 8.30 9.80
N TYR A 687 -38.74 9.10 9.37
CA TYR A 687 -37.37 8.63 9.18
C TYR A 687 -36.78 8.07 10.47
N GLU A 688 -36.79 8.86 11.55
CA GLU A 688 -36.18 8.47 12.84
C GLU A 688 -36.81 7.20 13.42
N VAL A 689 -38.14 7.10 13.39
CA VAL A 689 -38.87 5.94 13.94
C VAL A 689 -38.59 4.68 13.12
N ILE A 690 -38.67 4.77 11.79
CA ILE A 690 -38.42 3.61 10.92
C ILE A 690 -36.95 3.19 10.97
N TYR A 691 -36.02 4.15 10.96
CA TYR A 691 -34.59 3.87 11.08
C TYR A 691 -34.26 3.14 12.40
N ALA A 692 -34.83 3.61 13.52
CA ALA A 692 -34.67 2.95 14.81
C ALA A 692 -35.31 1.55 14.86
N ALA A 693 -36.50 1.38 14.27
CA ALA A 693 -37.19 0.11 14.18
C ALA A 693 -36.42 -0.92 13.34
N LEU A 694 -35.89 -0.53 12.17
CA LEU A 694 -35.05 -1.39 11.32
C LEU A 694 -33.76 -1.84 12.02
N LYS A 695 -33.16 -0.98 12.85
CA LYS A 695 -31.94 -1.31 13.62
C LYS A 695 -32.21 -2.31 14.74
N THR A 696 -33.42 -2.33 15.28
CA THR A 696 -33.82 -3.15 16.43
C THR A 696 -34.64 -4.38 16.03
N GLY A 697 -34.96 -4.54 14.74
CA GLY A 697 -35.72 -5.66 14.20
C GLY A 697 -37.22 -5.59 14.50
N ILE A 698 -37.75 -4.39 14.79
CA ILE A 698 -39.18 -4.15 14.97
C ILE A 698 -39.87 -4.15 13.61
N GLU A 699 -40.98 -4.89 13.50
CA GLU A 699 -41.75 -4.99 12.26
C GLU A 699 -42.54 -3.69 12.01
N ILE A 700 -42.61 -3.26 10.75
CA ILE A 700 -43.11 -1.92 10.37
C ILE A 700 -44.32 -2.07 9.47
N VAL A 701 -45.39 -1.31 9.75
CA VAL A 701 -46.61 -1.36 8.95
C VAL A 701 -46.31 -0.90 7.52
N ALA A 702 -46.88 -1.62 6.55
CA ALA A 702 -46.59 -1.42 5.13
C ALA A 702 -46.87 0.02 4.64
N ALA A 703 -47.82 0.73 5.25
CA ALA A 703 -48.10 2.13 4.95
C ALA A 703 -46.95 3.06 5.33
N ALA A 704 -46.30 2.83 6.46
CA ALA A 704 -45.16 3.62 6.93
C ALA A 704 -43.90 3.37 6.09
N MET A 705 -43.64 2.11 5.72
CA MET A 705 -42.54 1.75 4.82
C MET A 705 -42.63 2.43 3.44
N ARG A 706 -43.84 2.76 2.96
CA ARG A 706 -44.02 3.52 1.71
C ARG A 706 -43.51 4.96 1.80
N TRP A 707 -43.57 5.58 2.97
CA TRP A 707 -43.12 6.96 3.20
C TRP A 707 -41.64 7.06 3.56
N TYR A 708 -41.00 5.96 3.94
CA TYR A 708 -39.61 5.95 4.41
C TYR A 708 -38.57 6.47 3.39
N PRO A 709 -38.66 6.18 2.08
CA PRO A 709 -37.73 6.74 1.10
C PRO A 709 -37.83 8.28 1.01
N ILE A 710 -39.05 8.82 1.08
CA ILE A 710 -39.35 10.26 1.04
C ILE A 710 -38.80 10.93 2.30
N ALA A 711 -39.08 10.32 3.45
CA ALA A 711 -38.58 10.73 4.74
C ALA A 711 -37.04 10.75 4.78
N THR A 712 -36.39 9.72 4.23
CA THR A 712 -34.93 9.61 4.14
C THR A 712 -34.32 10.71 3.27
N LEU A 713 -34.93 11.01 2.12
CA LEU A 713 -34.47 12.06 1.22
C LEU A 713 -34.52 13.44 1.89
N LEU A 714 -35.66 13.76 2.52
CA LEU A 714 -35.83 15.04 3.22
C LEU A 714 -34.95 15.15 4.46
N TYR A 715 -34.76 14.05 5.18
CA TYR A 715 -33.80 13.99 6.29
C TYR A 715 -32.38 14.32 5.84
N ARG A 716 -31.92 13.70 4.74
CA ARG A 716 -30.60 14.00 4.15
C ARG A 716 -30.48 15.44 3.67
N ALA A 717 -31.50 15.98 3.01
CA ALA A 717 -31.50 17.37 2.55
C ALA A 717 -31.41 18.38 3.72
N VAL A 718 -32.13 18.13 4.81
CA VAL A 718 -32.05 18.94 6.04
C VAL A 718 -30.68 18.82 6.69
N HIS A 719 -30.08 17.64 6.72
CA HIS A 719 -28.75 17.42 7.30
C HIS A 719 -27.64 18.13 6.49
N LEU A 720 -27.65 17.99 5.17
CA LEU A 720 -26.71 18.68 4.27
C LEU A 720 -26.85 20.21 4.40
N HIS A 721 -28.06 20.72 4.62
CA HIS A 721 -28.24 22.14 4.94
C HIS A 721 -27.54 22.53 6.26
N LYS A 722 -27.69 21.73 7.32
CA LYS A 722 -27.04 21.97 8.62
C LYS A 722 -25.50 21.94 8.54
N GLU A 723 -24.96 21.17 7.60
CA GLU A 723 -23.52 21.10 7.29
C GLU A 723 -23.01 22.23 6.38
N GLY A 724 -23.89 23.10 5.90
CA GLY A 724 -23.54 24.24 5.04
C GLY A 724 -23.34 23.89 3.56
N THR A 725 -23.51 22.62 3.16
CA THR A 725 -23.22 22.11 1.81
C THR A 725 -24.34 22.37 0.80
N LEU A 726 -25.55 22.69 1.26
CA LEU A 726 -26.73 22.90 0.41
C LEU A 726 -26.97 24.37 -0.02
N SER A 727 -26.19 25.32 0.51
CA SER A 727 -26.52 26.76 0.51
C SER A 727 -26.55 27.42 -0.88
N SER A 728 -25.82 26.91 -1.86
CA SER A 728 -25.77 27.44 -3.24
C SER A 728 -26.79 26.81 -4.21
N TYR A 729 -27.53 25.78 -3.79
CA TYR A 729 -28.34 24.94 -4.69
C TYR A 729 -29.84 24.88 -4.36
N CYS A 730 -30.29 25.63 -3.35
CA CYS A 730 -31.69 25.67 -2.91
C CYS A 730 -32.18 27.11 -2.68
N SER A 731 -33.49 27.36 -2.81
CA SER A 731 -34.05 28.68 -2.58
C SER A 731 -33.94 29.09 -1.10
N ARG A 732 -33.81 30.40 -0.84
CA ARG A 732 -33.74 30.94 0.54
C ARG A 732 -34.93 30.52 1.40
N SER A 733 -36.11 30.36 0.80
CA SER A 733 -37.33 29.93 1.49
C SER A 733 -37.26 28.47 1.95
N VAL A 734 -36.69 27.57 1.14
CA VAL A 734 -36.48 26.16 1.48
C VAL A 734 -35.39 26.01 2.55
N LEU A 735 -34.29 26.77 2.42
CA LEU A 735 -33.24 26.81 3.44
C LEU A 735 -33.77 27.35 4.78
N ALA A 736 -34.69 28.32 4.75
CA ALA A 736 -35.36 28.83 5.95
C ALA A 736 -36.32 27.80 6.58
N LEU A 737 -36.91 26.90 5.80
CA LEU A 737 -37.69 25.76 6.29
C LEU A 737 -36.77 24.69 6.91
N PHE A 738 -35.68 24.33 6.23
CA PHE A 738 -34.73 23.32 6.69
C PHE A 738 -33.99 23.74 7.97
N SER A 739 -33.66 25.02 8.11
CA SER A 739 -33.03 25.54 9.34
C SER A 739 -33.95 25.45 10.57
N LYS A 740 -35.27 25.40 10.36
CA LYS A 740 -36.28 25.32 11.43
C LYS A 740 -36.77 23.89 11.70
N ALA A 741 -36.55 22.96 10.78
CA ALA A 741 -37.10 21.62 10.85
C ALA A 741 -36.31 20.72 11.79
N ASN A 742 -36.99 20.21 12.82
CA ASN A 742 -36.47 19.18 13.71
C ASN A 742 -37.57 18.16 14.08
N PRO A 743 -37.23 16.89 14.29
CA PRO A 743 -38.19 15.93 14.83
C PRO A 743 -38.71 16.40 16.19
N SER A 744 -40.03 16.38 16.40
CA SER A 744 -40.63 16.69 17.69
C SER A 744 -40.78 15.42 18.51
N GLU A 745 -40.33 15.41 19.77
CA GLU A 745 -40.48 14.25 20.68
C GLU A 745 -41.94 13.80 20.82
N GLN A 746 -42.87 14.76 20.91
CA GLN A 746 -44.29 14.45 21.05
C GLN A 746 -44.88 13.84 19.76
N LEU A 747 -44.32 14.18 18.60
CA LEU A 747 -44.74 13.66 17.30
C LEU A 747 -44.10 12.31 17.01
N LEU A 748 -42.84 12.10 17.44
CA LEU A 748 -42.14 10.83 17.39
C LEU A 748 -42.90 9.73 18.14
N GLU A 749 -43.36 10.01 19.36
CA GLU A 749 -44.16 9.04 20.14
C GLU A 749 -45.47 8.69 19.42
N LYS A 750 -46.20 9.70 18.90
CA LYS A 750 -47.43 9.45 18.14
C LYS A 750 -47.21 8.69 16.84
N ILE A 751 -46.08 8.89 16.18
CA ILE A 751 -45.74 8.20 14.93
C ILE A 751 -45.30 6.76 15.20
N LYS A 752 -44.62 6.46 16.31
CA LYS A 752 -44.29 5.07 16.71
C LYS A 752 -45.53 4.19 16.76
N ASP A 753 -46.62 4.68 17.35
CA ASP A 753 -47.89 3.96 17.48
C ASP A 753 -48.55 3.64 16.13
N VAL A 754 -48.19 4.36 15.06
CA VAL A 754 -48.75 4.21 13.70
C VAL A 754 -47.77 3.53 12.74
N VAL A 755 -46.49 3.42 13.12
CA VAL A 755 -45.39 2.90 12.29
C VAL A 755 -44.99 1.48 12.68
N HIS A 756 -45.02 1.14 13.96
CA HIS A 756 -44.75 -0.23 14.41
C HIS A 756 -45.97 -1.12 14.14
N ALA A 757 -45.73 -2.35 13.68
CA ALA A 757 -46.76 -3.35 13.40
C ALA A 757 -47.22 -4.08 14.66
#